data_AF-A0A651F6A2-F1
#
_entry.id   AF-A0A651F6A2-F1
#
_cell.length_a   1.000
_cell.length_b   1.000
_cell.length_c   1.000
_cell.angle_alpha   90.00
_cell.angle_beta   90.00
_cell.angle_gamma   90.00
#
_symmetry.space_group_name_H-M   'P 1'
#
loop_
_entity.id
_entity.type
_entity.pdbx_description
1 polymer ?
#
loop_
_entity_poly.entity_id
_entity_poly.type
_entity_poly.pdbx_seq_one_letter_code
_entity_poly.pdbx_strand_id
1 'polypeptide(L)'
;MMKFEQIASAVRRPACIGLILMLWLGIWTGSVTEASCQWNADIPGLSGVGGGRINSFAVFDGGTGPELYAGGTFSSSAGGFPISNIARWTGSSWSRVGTSFFGDRNGVNGTVRAMKVFNDGTGPALYVAGDFTLTAGPSANYIARWNGLFWSALSTGMDGPVWALEVFDDGSGPALYAGGSFTTAGGQTVNNIARWNGSAWSALGQGVNGLVTTMAVFDDGTGPKLILGGGFSEAAGSPADNIARWDGATLSPVTGSGGPSTGNYFFQVDSLVVHDDGSGPKLYAAGPGAFNTQGPIHVARWTGNDWTSLPGPNGRGFGGSVLSIESFDDGDGPALYAGGVLTTVGGMVVNSIARWNGSAWTTLDGPDGVGIQRTPGSPEGVYTIAGLVLRDGPSLFVGGTFSNAGGLSVQNLALWRCTFPLQWSPVGAGLNDRVGAMTVFDDGTGPALYAGGFFTSTAGQAASRIARWNGSIWSPLGTGVNSAVNALTVFDDGSGPALYAGGLFNRAGGQTANRIARWDGSSWSALSTGMNGSVFALTVFDDGSGPALYAGGSFTTAGGQTVNNIARWDGSSWSALATGLNGSVLALTVFDDGSGPALYAGGLFTRAGGQVVRFIVRWNGSSWSPLGSGMNERVFALTVFDDGSGPALYAGGAFTTAGGQTANNIARWNGSSWSGLSTGMNASVLALTVFDDGFGPALYAGGDLTQAGGNSANHIARWNGTSWSPLGSGMDNTVSSLVVFNDGQGPALYAGGRFSVADGSPASNIARGSSPRLTNPCPADINGDGIIDADDFFLFLALFAAGDPRSDFDNNGVIDADDFFAFLTAFADGC
;
A
#
# COMPACT_ATOMS: atom_id res chain seq x y z
N MET A 1 5.71 -29.85 12.39
CA MET A 1 4.62 -29.77 11.38
C MET A 1 3.27 -29.44 12.03
N MET A 2 3.22 -28.48 12.95
CA MET A 2 1.98 -27.88 13.47
C MET A 2 2.37 -26.56 14.13
N LYS A 3 2.70 -25.55 13.32
CA LYS A 3 2.86 -24.17 13.77
C LYS A 3 2.60 -23.28 12.57
N PHE A 4 1.35 -23.32 12.13
CA PHE A 4 0.92 -22.75 10.87
C PHE A 4 -0.59 -22.42 10.90
N GLU A 5 -1.13 -21.94 12.02
CA GLU A 5 -2.59 -21.74 12.13
C GLU A 5 -3.04 -20.49 12.89
N GLN A 6 -2.14 -19.54 13.10
CA GLN A 6 -2.54 -18.16 13.46
C GLN A 6 -2.02 -17.08 12.51
N ILE A 7 -1.25 -17.50 11.50
CA ILE A 7 -1.10 -16.80 10.22
C ILE A 7 -1.24 -17.87 9.12
N ALA A 8 -2.23 -18.76 9.26
CA ALA A 8 -2.77 -19.51 8.12
C ALA A 8 -4.22 -19.94 8.33
N SER A 9 -5.10 -18.95 8.24
CA SER A 9 -6.19 -18.99 7.26
C SER A 9 -5.88 -18.07 6.05
N ALA A 10 -4.59 -17.77 5.87
CA ALA A 10 -3.89 -17.16 4.75
C ALA A 10 -2.44 -17.69 4.80
N VAL A 11 -2.05 -18.53 3.83
CA VAL A 11 -0.71 -19.12 3.55
C VAL A 11 -0.18 -20.23 4.48
N ARG A 12 0.04 -21.46 3.98
CA ARG A 12 0.86 -22.54 4.63
C ARG A 12 2.08 -22.92 3.75
N ARG A 13 3.29 -22.48 4.15
CA ARG A 13 4.70 -22.65 3.62
C ARG A 13 5.17 -24.11 3.32
N PRO A 14 6.29 -24.46 2.59
CA PRO A 14 7.68 -23.87 2.67
C PRO A 14 8.67 -23.99 1.47
N ALA A 15 9.43 -22.93 1.13
CA ALA A 15 10.85 -23.02 0.67
C ALA A 15 11.52 -21.64 0.55
N CYS A 16 11.87 -21.03 1.69
CA CYS A 16 13.09 -20.21 1.76
C CYS A 16 14.31 -21.15 1.71
N ILE A 17 14.72 -21.59 0.52
CA ILE A 17 16.04 -22.21 0.29
C ILE A 17 16.57 -21.69 -1.05
N GLY A 18 17.02 -20.43 -1.03
CA GLY A 18 17.69 -19.77 -2.16
C GLY A 18 18.45 -18.52 -1.70
N LEU A 19 17.91 -17.84 -0.68
CA LEU A 19 18.52 -16.65 -0.08
C LEU A 19 19.50 -16.93 1.09
N ILE A 20 20.00 -18.18 1.23
CA ILE A 20 21.03 -18.54 2.23
C ILE A 20 22.43 -18.70 1.60
N LEU A 21 22.57 -18.67 0.26
CA LEU A 21 23.86 -18.87 -0.39
C LEU A 21 24.56 -17.60 -0.90
N MET A 22 23.90 -16.43 -0.91
CA MET A 22 24.56 -15.17 -1.28
C MET A 22 25.02 -14.30 -0.10
N LEU A 23 24.65 -14.65 1.13
CA LEU A 23 25.11 -13.95 2.35
C LEU A 23 26.43 -14.49 2.94
N TRP A 24 27.09 -15.45 2.28
CA TRP A 24 28.33 -16.05 2.79
C TRP A 24 29.64 -15.56 2.14
N LEU A 25 29.60 -14.57 1.23
CA LEU A 25 30.82 -14.04 0.58
C LEU A 25 31.14 -12.56 0.83
N GLY A 26 30.46 -11.89 1.76
CA GLY A 26 31.03 -10.74 2.48
C GLY A 26 31.61 -9.60 1.64
N ILE A 27 31.01 -9.23 0.50
CA ILE A 27 31.33 -8.00 -0.22
C ILE A 27 30.04 -7.33 -0.71
N TRP A 28 29.39 -6.57 0.17
CA TRP A 28 28.63 -5.40 -0.25
C TRP A 28 28.50 -4.41 0.91
N THR A 29 29.22 -3.30 0.80
CA THR A 29 29.08 -2.13 1.67
C THR A 29 28.31 -1.07 0.89
N GLY A 30 26.99 -1.21 0.84
CA GLY A 30 26.08 -0.20 0.29
C GLY A 30 24.96 0.02 1.29
N SER A 31 24.93 1.20 1.91
CA SER A 31 23.84 1.64 2.77
C SER A 31 22.58 1.84 1.93
N VAL A 32 21.51 1.11 2.22
CA VAL A 32 20.17 1.43 1.71
C VAL A 32 19.64 2.60 2.55
N THR A 33 19.92 3.82 2.09
CA THR A 33 19.18 5.05 2.43
C THR A 33 17.97 5.08 1.49
N GLU A 34 16.69 5.27 1.82
CA GLU A 34 15.96 5.74 2.99
C GLU A 34 14.52 5.20 2.83
N ALA A 35 14.08 4.26 3.67
CA ALA A 35 12.66 4.20 3.98
C ALA A 35 12.33 5.50 4.72
N SER A 36 11.44 6.33 4.18
CA SER A 36 10.97 7.53 4.90
C SER A 36 9.88 7.09 5.88
N CYS A 37 10.31 6.51 6.99
CA CYS A 37 9.41 6.20 8.08
C CYS A 37 9.09 7.47 8.87
N GLN A 38 7.80 7.78 9.03
CA GLN A 38 7.36 8.97 9.77
C GLN A 38 6.06 8.75 10.51
N TRP A 39 5.88 9.52 11.59
CA TRP A 39 4.59 9.70 12.24
C TRP A 39 3.65 10.46 11.32
N ASN A 40 2.44 9.92 11.11
CA ASN A 40 1.45 10.53 10.24
C ASN A 40 0.19 10.91 11.03
N ALA A 41 -0.30 12.13 10.80
CA ALA A 41 -1.64 12.58 11.20
C ALA A 41 -2.62 12.57 10.01
N ASP A 42 -2.11 12.38 8.79
CA ASP A 42 -2.80 12.66 7.51
C ASP A 42 -3.65 11.50 6.98
N ILE A 43 -4.17 10.63 7.84
CA ILE A 43 -5.33 9.84 7.46
C ILE A 43 -6.58 10.62 7.90
N PRO A 44 -7.38 11.13 6.94
CA PRO A 44 -8.62 11.84 7.26
C PRO A 44 -9.47 11.03 8.25
N GLY A 45 -9.84 11.67 9.36
CA GLY A 45 -10.71 11.08 10.37
C GLY A 45 -10.07 10.00 11.25
N LEU A 46 -8.79 9.64 11.07
CA LEU A 46 -8.11 8.71 11.97
C LEU A 46 -7.77 9.35 13.32
N SER A 47 -7.60 10.67 13.38
CA SER A 47 -7.18 11.41 14.57
C SER A 47 -8.17 11.28 15.76
N GLY A 48 -8.01 10.22 16.55
CA GLY A 48 -8.47 10.07 17.92
C GLY A 48 -9.88 9.56 18.13
N VAL A 49 -10.00 8.63 19.07
CA VAL A 49 -11.21 8.43 19.88
C VAL A 49 -10.99 9.20 21.19
N GLY A 50 -11.74 10.27 21.39
CA GLY A 50 -11.57 11.22 22.50
C GLY A 50 -12.15 10.73 23.83
N GLY A 51 -11.61 11.25 24.93
CA GLY A 51 -12.16 11.06 26.29
C GLY A 51 -11.68 9.81 27.03
N GLY A 52 -10.74 9.03 26.47
CA GLY A 52 -10.17 7.86 27.16
C GLY A 52 -9.06 7.15 26.39
N ARG A 53 -8.45 6.15 27.04
CA ARG A 53 -7.30 5.38 26.55
C ARG A 53 -7.72 4.31 25.53
N ILE A 54 -6.87 4.01 24.56
CA ILE A 54 -7.01 2.83 23.68
C ILE A 54 -6.21 1.66 24.27
N ASN A 55 -6.86 0.51 24.39
CA ASN A 55 -6.27 -0.70 25.00
C ASN A 55 -6.01 -1.82 24.00
N SER A 56 -6.79 -1.88 22.91
CA SER A 56 -6.74 -2.99 21.97
C SER A 56 -7.16 -2.55 20.57
N PHE A 57 -6.58 -3.19 19.57
CA PHE A 57 -6.95 -3.10 18.16
C PHE A 57 -7.34 -4.49 17.62
N ALA A 58 -8.22 -4.50 16.64
CA ALA A 58 -8.51 -5.68 15.83
C ALA A 58 -8.91 -5.25 14.42
N VAL A 59 -8.60 -6.07 13.42
CA VAL A 59 -9.19 -5.92 12.08
C VAL A 59 -10.24 -6.99 11.90
N PHE A 60 -11.43 -6.58 11.48
CA PHE A 60 -12.56 -7.48 11.28
C PHE A 60 -13.34 -7.06 10.05
N ASP A 61 -13.69 -8.04 9.21
CA ASP A 61 -14.58 -7.86 8.07
C ASP A 61 -15.99 -8.33 8.43
N GLY A 62 -16.90 -7.36 8.57
CA GLY A 62 -18.32 -7.59 8.83
C GLY A 62 -19.17 -7.82 7.58
N GLY A 63 -18.55 -8.02 6.41
CA GLY A 63 -19.21 -8.16 5.10
C GLY A 63 -19.14 -6.91 4.22
N THR A 64 -18.38 -5.89 4.61
CA THR A 64 -18.17 -4.64 3.86
C THR A 64 -16.69 -4.39 3.54
N GLY A 65 -15.83 -5.38 3.79
CA GLY A 65 -14.38 -5.27 3.74
C GLY A 65 -13.77 -5.12 5.14
N PRO A 66 -12.44 -5.31 5.27
CA PRO A 66 -11.74 -5.24 6.53
C PRO A 66 -11.77 -3.82 7.12
N GLU A 67 -12.28 -3.69 8.34
CA GLU A 67 -12.33 -2.43 9.09
C GLU A 67 -11.43 -2.53 10.34
N LEU A 68 -10.82 -1.41 10.74
CA LEU A 68 -10.06 -1.32 11.99
C LEU A 68 -11.02 -1.03 13.16
N TYR A 69 -10.98 -1.86 14.19
CA TYR A 69 -11.69 -1.68 15.45
C TYR A 69 -10.70 -1.26 16.53
N ALA A 70 -11.06 -0.22 17.29
CA ALA A 70 -10.35 0.20 18.49
C ALA A 70 -11.26 -0.01 19.70
N GLY A 71 -10.70 -0.51 20.81
CA GLY A 71 -11.38 -0.71 22.07
C GLY A 71 -10.60 -0.08 23.22
N GLY A 72 -11.30 0.51 24.19
CA GLY A 72 -10.65 1.23 25.28
C GLY A 72 -11.61 1.77 26.34
N THR A 73 -11.27 2.93 26.91
CA THR A 73 -12.07 3.64 27.94
C THR A 73 -12.71 4.93 27.39
N PHE A 74 -12.65 5.15 26.08
CA PHE A 74 -13.08 6.38 25.44
C PHE A 74 -14.60 6.44 25.27
N SER A 75 -15.14 7.66 25.33
CA SER A 75 -16.59 7.92 25.28
C SER A 75 -17.02 8.80 24.10
N SER A 76 -16.10 9.23 23.25
CA SER A 76 -16.36 10.13 22.11
C SER A 76 -15.40 9.87 20.97
N SER A 77 -15.79 10.16 19.72
CA SER A 77 -14.94 10.04 18.54
C SER A 77 -14.31 11.39 18.17
N ALA A 78 -13.32 11.39 17.29
CA ALA A 78 -12.96 12.53 16.46
C ALA A 78 -14.25 13.14 15.87
N GLY A 79 -14.51 14.43 16.08
CA GLY A 79 -15.73 15.10 15.63
C GLY A 79 -16.90 15.12 16.63
N GLY A 80 -16.75 14.57 17.84
CA GLY A 80 -17.70 14.77 18.95
C GLY A 80 -18.90 13.83 18.98
N PHE A 81 -18.92 12.75 18.18
CA PHE A 81 -19.98 11.76 18.25
C PHE A 81 -19.79 10.84 19.47
N PRO A 82 -20.87 10.52 20.22
CA PRO A 82 -20.77 9.60 21.35
C PRO A 82 -20.53 8.17 20.86
N ILE A 83 -19.42 7.58 21.30
CA ILE A 83 -19.05 6.18 21.08
C ILE A 83 -18.69 5.56 22.43
N SER A 84 -19.24 4.40 22.77
CA SER A 84 -19.05 3.82 24.10
C SER A 84 -18.00 2.72 24.06
N ASN A 85 -16.75 3.09 24.36
CA ASN A 85 -15.60 2.21 24.63
C ASN A 85 -15.12 1.32 23.48
N ILE A 86 -15.82 1.30 22.35
CA ILE A 86 -15.43 0.63 21.10
C ILE A 86 -15.88 1.45 19.90
N ALA A 87 -15.03 1.54 18.89
CA ALA A 87 -15.31 2.23 17.62
C ALA A 87 -14.70 1.48 16.44
N ARG A 88 -15.29 1.66 15.26
CA ARG A 88 -14.76 1.14 14.00
C ARG A 88 -14.38 2.28 13.07
N TRP A 89 -13.26 2.15 12.38
CA TRP A 89 -12.79 3.10 11.39
C TRP A 89 -13.10 2.57 10.00
N THR A 90 -13.82 3.38 9.22
CA THR A 90 -14.40 2.98 7.92
C THR A 90 -13.50 3.32 6.72
N GLY A 91 -12.22 3.64 6.95
CA GLY A 91 -11.34 4.20 5.92
C GLY A 91 -11.30 5.74 5.87
N SER A 92 -12.28 6.42 6.46
CA SER A 92 -12.39 7.88 6.41
C SER A 92 -12.94 8.53 7.69
N SER A 93 -13.59 7.77 8.57
CA SER A 93 -14.12 8.28 9.84
C SER A 93 -14.31 7.18 10.87
N TRP A 94 -14.29 7.56 12.15
CA TRP A 94 -14.70 6.69 13.25
C TRP A 94 -16.23 6.65 13.36
N SER A 95 -16.77 5.44 13.49
CA SER A 95 -18.20 5.21 13.69
C SER A 95 -18.47 4.27 14.87
N ARG A 96 -19.68 4.37 15.41
CA ARG A 96 -20.16 3.54 16.52
C ARG A 96 -20.30 2.07 16.11
N VAL A 97 -20.00 1.17 17.04
CA VAL A 97 -20.21 -0.29 16.86
C VAL A 97 -21.51 -0.71 17.52
N GLY A 98 -22.48 -1.10 16.71
CA GLY A 98 -23.83 -1.48 17.15
C GLY A 98 -24.65 -0.31 17.70
N THR A 99 -25.97 -0.46 17.62
CA THR A 99 -26.95 0.47 18.20
C THR A 99 -28.11 -0.29 18.80
N SER A 100 -28.56 0.12 19.98
CA SER A 100 -29.80 -0.42 20.55
C SER A 100 -31.00 -0.08 19.65
N PHE A 101 -32.07 -0.85 19.80
CA PHE A 101 -33.32 -0.66 19.06
C PHE A 101 -33.94 0.74 19.24
N PHE A 102 -33.70 1.37 20.40
CA PHE A 102 -34.16 2.73 20.70
C PHE A 102 -33.13 3.82 20.35
N GLY A 103 -31.96 3.45 19.84
CA GLY A 103 -30.88 4.37 19.45
C GLY A 103 -30.19 5.08 20.62
N ASP A 104 -30.49 4.69 21.87
CA ASP A 104 -30.04 5.29 23.12
C ASP A 104 -28.71 4.72 23.65
N ARG A 105 -28.29 3.54 23.15
CA ARG A 105 -27.05 2.86 23.53
C ARG A 105 -26.27 2.42 22.30
N ASN A 106 -24.94 2.50 22.37
CA ASN A 106 -24.01 2.01 21.36
C ASN A 106 -22.79 1.35 22.06
N GLY A 107 -22.04 0.52 21.36
CA GLY A 107 -20.83 -0.12 21.91
C GLY A 107 -21.08 -0.93 23.19
N VAL A 108 -20.24 -0.68 24.21
CA VAL A 108 -20.30 -1.35 25.52
C VAL A 108 -20.24 -0.35 26.68
N ASN A 109 -20.79 -0.71 27.84
CA ASN A 109 -20.94 0.19 28.99
C ASN A 109 -19.70 0.32 29.90
N GLY A 110 -18.55 -0.21 29.49
CA GLY A 110 -17.33 -0.21 30.29
C GLY A 110 -16.08 -0.49 29.46
N THR A 111 -14.96 -0.70 30.12
CA THR A 111 -13.65 -0.72 29.45
C THR A 111 -13.50 -1.95 28.56
N VAL A 112 -13.14 -1.78 27.29
CA VAL A 112 -12.66 -2.88 26.45
C VAL A 112 -11.17 -3.08 26.72
N ARG A 113 -10.76 -4.33 26.99
CA ARG A 113 -9.38 -4.71 27.32
C ARG A 113 -8.73 -5.55 26.22
N ALA A 114 -9.48 -6.48 25.66
CA ALA A 114 -9.01 -7.39 24.62
C ALA A 114 -10.04 -7.52 23.51
N MET A 115 -9.55 -7.72 22.30
CA MET A 115 -10.37 -8.03 21.14
C MET A 115 -9.66 -9.10 20.32
N LYS A 116 -10.40 -10.04 19.76
CA LYS A 116 -9.86 -11.09 18.90
C LYS A 116 -10.90 -11.52 17.89
N VAL A 117 -10.49 -11.75 16.65
CA VAL A 117 -11.35 -12.39 15.66
C VAL A 117 -11.25 -13.90 15.80
N PHE A 118 -12.40 -14.56 15.82
CA PHE A 118 -12.49 -16.01 15.88
C PHE A 118 -13.69 -16.49 15.06
N ASN A 119 -13.58 -17.67 14.46
CA ASN A 119 -14.70 -18.33 13.79
C ASN A 119 -15.14 -19.51 14.65
N ASP A 120 -16.28 -19.35 15.31
CA ASP A 120 -16.90 -20.38 16.16
C ASP A 120 -17.73 -21.41 15.36
N GLY A 121 -17.57 -21.45 14.05
CA GLY A 121 -18.36 -22.28 13.14
C GLY A 121 -19.62 -21.58 12.59
N THR A 122 -19.90 -20.33 13.02
CA THR A 122 -21.01 -19.52 12.47
C THR A 122 -20.53 -18.36 11.59
N GLY A 123 -19.26 -18.41 11.18
CA GLY A 123 -18.56 -17.36 10.44
C GLY A 123 -17.64 -16.53 11.34
N PRO A 124 -16.67 -15.80 10.76
CA PRO A 124 -15.79 -14.92 11.51
C PRO A 124 -16.57 -13.86 12.29
N ALA A 125 -16.19 -13.63 13.54
CA ALA A 125 -16.74 -12.57 14.36
C ALA A 125 -15.67 -11.95 15.25
N LEU A 126 -15.92 -10.70 15.64
CA LEU A 126 -15.11 -9.98 16.61
C LEU A 126 -15.58 -10.30 18.03
N TYR A 127 -14.70 -10.89 18.83
CA TYR A 127 -14.93 -11.10 20.26
C TYR A 127 -14.30 -9.95 21.02
N VAL A 128 -15.08 -9.35 21.90
CA VAL A 128 -14.73 -8.16 22.67
C VAL A 128 -14.84 -8.52 24.14
N ALA A 129 -13.80 -8.25 24.90
CA ALA A 129 -13.74 -8.61 26.30
C ALA A 129 -13.14 -7.49 27.16
N GLY A 130 -13.56 -7.41 28.41
CA GLY A 130 -13.13 -6.32 29.28
C GLY A 130 -13.94 -6.19 30.56
N ASP A 131 -13.97 -4.96 31.09
CA ASP A 131 -14.71 -4.58 32.29
C ASP A 131 -16.02 -3.91 31.90
N PHE A 132 -16.93 -4.69 31.31
CA PHE A 132 -18.26 -4.25 30.91
C PHE A 132 -19.28 -5.36 31.15
N THR A 133 -20.53 -4.99 31.42
CA THR A 133 -21.61 -5.96 31.66
C THR A 133 -22.68 -5.93 30.58
N LEU A 134 -22.81 -4.81 29.86
CA LEU A 134 -23.85 -4.57 28.86
C LEU A 134 -23.23 -4.17 27.51
N THR A 135 -23.89 -4.64 26.44
CA THR A 135 -23.67 -4.16 25.07
C THR A 135 -24.87 -3.33 24.61
N ALA A 136 -24.81 -2.73 23.43
CA ALA A 136 -25.96 -2.17 22.71
C ALA A 136 -26.91 -3.27 22.17
N GLY A 137 -27.28 -4.22 23.03
CA GLY A 137 -27.99 -5.45 22.73
C GLY A 137 -28.19 -6.28 24.02
N PRO A 138 -27.75 -7.55 24.08
CA PRO A 138 -27.89 -8.39 25.27
C PRO A 138 -26.91 -8.03 26.40
N SER A 139 -27.20 -8.53 27.61
CA SER A 139 -26.21 -8.62 28.70
C SER A 139 -25.09 -9.55 28.26
N ALA A 140 -23.85 -9.13 28.45
CA ALA A 140 -22.67 -9.85 27.98
C ALA A 140 -21.82 -10.43 29.12
N ASN A 141 -21.76 -9.74 30.27
CA ASN A 141 -20.94 -10.13 31.43
C ASN A 141 -19.47 -10.39 31.05
N TYR A 142 -18.75 -9.29 30.79
CA TYR A 142 -17.31 -9.20 30.53
C TYR A 142 -16.80 -9.75 29.19
N ILE A 143 -17.66 -10.40 28.40
CA ILE A 143 -17.32 -10.88 27.05
C ILE A 143 -18.52 -10.90 26.11
N ALA A 144 -18.34 -10.42 24.88
CA ALA A 144 -19.39 -10.38 23.86
C ALA A 144 -18.84 -10.73 22.47
N ARG A 145 -19.73 -11.17 21.58
CA ARG A 145 -19.46 -11.45 20.16
C ARG A 145 -20.18 -10.43 19.29
N TRP A 146 -19.48 -9.90 18.29
CA TRP A 146 -19.98 -8.97 17.27
C TRP A 146 -19.76 -9.56 15.88
N ASN A 147 -20.85 -9.77 15.13
CA ASN A 147 -20.78 -10.39 13.79
C ASN A 147 -20.80 -9.38 12.63
N GLY A 148 -20.62 -8.09 12.91
CA GLY A 148 -20.78 -7.01 11.92
C GLY A 148 -22.16 -6.36 11.91
N LEU A 149 -23.18 -7.05 12.46
CA LEU A 149 -24.56 -6.59 12.48
C LEU A 149 -25.14 -6.50 13.90
N PHE A 150 -24.90 -7.52 14.72
CA PHE A 150 -25.52 -7.70 16.03
C PHE A 150 -24.52 -8.16 17.10
N TRP A 151 -24.80 -7.73 18.34
CA TRP A 151 -24.14 -8.21 19.54
C TRP A 151 -24.82 -9.49 20.07
N SER A 152 -24.02 -10.48 20.48
CA SER A 152 -24.50 -11.70 21.15
C SER A 152 -23.66 -12.04 22.38
N ALA A 153 -24.30 -12.58 23.42
CA ALA A 153 -23.64 -13.08 24.62
C ALA A 153 -23.01 -14.47 24.40
N LEU A 154 -21.99 -14.81 25.17
CA LEU A 154 -21.37 -16.14 25.17
C LEU A 154 -21.82 -16.91 26.43
N SER A 155 -22.97 -17.60 26.34
CA SER A 155 -23.65 -18.19 27.50
C SER A 155 -23.94 -17.12 28.57
N THR A 156 -23.78 -17.43 29.86
CA THR A 156 -23.94 -16.48 30.97
C THR A 156 -22.73 -15.53 31.15
N GLY A 157 -21.69 -15.66 30.32
CA GLY A 157 -20.46 -14.87 30.38
C GLY A 157 -19.56 -15.25 31.56
N MET A 158 -18.83 -14.27 32.10
CA MET A 158 -17.89 -14.43 33.22
C MET A 158 -18.41 -13.76 34.50
N ASP A 159 -17.85 -14.14 35.66
CA ASP A 159 -18.12 -13.45 36.94
C ASP A 159 -17.14 -12.31 37.27
N GLY A 160 -16.14 -12.08 36.40
CA GLY A 160 -15.16 -11.01 36.55
C GLY A 160 -14.50 -10.61 35.22
N PRO A 161 -13.67 -9.56 35.23
CA PRO A 161 -13.12 -8.96 34.02
C PRO A 161 -12.17 -9.88 33.27
N VAL A 162 -12.28 -9.85 31.94
CA VAL A 162 -11.38 -10.56 31.01
C VAL A 162 -10.36 -9.58 30.46
N TRP A 163 -9.09 -9.95 30.49
CA TRP A 163 -7.95 -9.09 30.12
C TRP A 163 -7.24 -9.55 28.85
N ALA A 164 -7.30 -10.84 28.53
CA ALA A 164 -6.67 -11.41 27.35
C ALA A 164 -7.62 -12.34 26.61
N LEU A 165 -7.55 -12.30 25.28
CA LEU A 165 -8.20 -13.24 24.38
C LEU A 165 -7.16 -13.79 23.42
N GLU A 166 -7.15 -15.10 23.21
CA GLU A 166 -6.27 -15.72 22.21
C GLU A 166 -6.97 -16.91 21.56
N VAL A 167 -6.69 -17.16 20.29
CA VAL A 167 -7.16 -18.36 19.60
C VAL A 167 -6.06 -19.40 19.66
N PHE A 168 -6.40 -20.66 19.93
CA PHE A 168 -5.40 -21.72 19.93
C PHE A 168 -6.06 -23.03 19.53
N ASP A 169 -5.37 -23.80 18.69
CA ASP A 169 -5.75 -25.18 18.44
C ASP A 169 -4.94 -26.08 19.38
N ASP A 170 -5.64 -26.69 20.33
CA ASP A 170 -5.09 -27.62 21.30
C ASP A 170 -5.08 -29.08 20.81
N GLY A 171 -5.31 -29.29 19.51
CA GLY A 171 -5.48 -30.61 18.89
C GLY A 171 -6.94 -31.07 18.82
N SER A 172 -7.88 -30.29 19.35
CA SER A 172 -9.33 -30.54 19.22
C SER A 172 -10.04 -29.55 18.28
N GLY A 173 -9.26 -28.76 17.53
CA GLY A 173 -9.72 -27.71 16.65
C GLY A 173 -9.55 -26.31 17.29
N PRO A 174 -9.57 -25.24 16.48
CA PRO A 174 -9.41 -23.88 16.97
C PRO A 174 -10.48 -23.50 18.00
N ALA A 175 -10.03 -22.96 19.13
CA ALA A 175 -10.90 -22.46 20.19
C ALA A 175 -10.46 -21.08 20.69
N LEU A 176 -11.40 -20.34 21.26
CA LEU A 176 -11.13 -19.06 21.90
C LEU A 176 -10.81 -19.27 23.38
N TYR A 177 -9.68 -18.76 23.83
CA TYR A 177 -9.25 -18.77 25.22
C TYR A 177 -9.41 -17.37 25.81
N ALA A 178 -9.97 -17.30 27.01
CA ALA A 178 -10.16 -16.07 27.76
C ALA A 178 -9.37 -16.15 29.06
N GLY A 179 -8.50 -15.17 29.30
CA GLY A 179 -7.73 -15.01 30.52
C GLY A 179 -8.10 -13.71 31.24
N GLY A 180 -8.15 -13.73 32.57
CA GLY A 180 -8.56 -12.56 33.34
C GLY A 180 -8.56 -12.77 34.84
N SER A 181 -9.43 -12.04 35.54
CA SER A 181 -9.66 -12.16 36.98
C SER A 181 -11.10 -12.60 37.21
N PHE A 182 -11.36 -13.89 37.05
CA PHE A 182 -12.68 -14.50 37.16
C PHE A 182 -12.56 -15.92 37.71
N THR A 183 -13.56 -16.39 38.45
CA THR A 183 -13.59 -17.76 38.98
C THR A 183 -14.51 -18.67 38.19
N THR A 184 -15.50 -18.10 37.49
CA THR A 184 -16.46 -18.87 36.71
C THR A 184 -16.65 -18.34 35.28
N ALA A 185 -16.91 -19.27 34.36
CA ALA A 185 -17.23 -19.02 32.96
C ALA A 185 -18.40 -19.90 32.53
N GLY A 186 -19.50 -19.32 32.06
CA GLY A 186 -20.71 -20.09 31.70
C GLY A 186 -21.28 -20.90 32.88
N GLY A 187 -21.04 -20.47 34.12
CA GLY A 187 -21.42 -21.18 35.34
C GLY A 187 -20.48 -22.33 35.76
N GLN A 188 -19.39 -22.59 35.02
CA GLN A 188 -18.37 -23.57 35.38
C GLN A 188 -17.22 -22.91 36.15
N THR A 189 -16.66 -23.57 37.16
CA THR A 189 -15.43 -23.11 37.82
C THR A 189 -14.23 -23.35 36.92
N VAL A 190 -13.47 -22.29 36.63
CA VAL A 190 -12.38 -22.29 35.63
C VAL A 190 -11.08 -21.63 36.13
N ASN A 191 -11.16 -20.80 37.18
CA ASN A 191 -10.03 -20.12 37.82
C ASN A 191 -9.10 -19.37 36.84
N ASN A 192 -9.54 -18.18 36.42
CA ASN A 192 -8.81 -17.14 35.69
C ASN A 192 -8.43 -17.46 34.23
N ILE A 193 -8.67 -18.69 33.76
CA ILE A 193 -8.45 -19.10 32.36
C ILE A 193 -9.55 -20.09 31.91
N ALA A 194 -10.18 -19.81 30.77
CA ALA A 194 -11.25 -20.63 30.23
C ALA A 194 -11.16 -20.81 28.70
N ARG A 195 -11.64 -21.95 28.21
CA ARG A 195 -11.71 -22.31 26.79
C ARG A 195 -13.15 -22.31 26.29
N TRP A 196 -13.40 -21.61 25.20
CA TRP A 196 -14.66 -21.57 24.45
C TRP A 196 -14.54 -22.34 23.14
N ASN A 197 -15.34 -23.40 23.00
CA ASN A 197 -15.32 -24.27 21.82
C ASN A 197 -16.33 -23.84 20.73
N GLY A 198 -16.92 -22.64 20.85
CA GLY A 198 -18.02 -22.19 19.98
C GLY A 198 -19.41 -22.37 20.58
N SER A 199 -19.56 -23.20 21.63
CA SER A 199 -20.86 -23.48 22.26
C SER A 199 -20.84 -23.48 23.79
N ALA A 200 -19.71 -23.85 24.42
CA ALA A 200 -19.58 -23.96 25.86
C ALA A 200 -18.19 -23.55 26.36
N TRP A 201 -18.18 -23.07 27.61
CA TRP A 201 -16.96 -22.79 28.37
C TRP A 201 -16.46 -24.03 29.11
N SER A 202 -15.14 -24.18 29.21
CA SER A 202 -14.49 -25.28 29.92
C SER A 202 -13.21 -24.80 30.63
N ALA A 203 -12.84 -25.49 31.72
CA ALA A 203 -11.66 -25.20 32.51
C ALA A 203 -10.39 -25.81 31.88
N LEU A 204 -9.25 -25.18 32.13
CA LEU A 204 -7.92 -25.74 31.82
C LEU A 204 -7.30 -26.30 33.11
N GLY A 205 -7.64 -27.56 33.44
CA GLY A 205 -7.22 -28.17 34.69
C GLY A 205 -7.72 -27.39 35.92
N GLN A 206 -6.84 -27.06 36.87
CA GLN A 206 -7.17 -26.24 38.04
C GLN A 206 -7.06 -24.72 37.78
N GLY A 207 -6.66 -24.31 36.57
CA GLY A 207 -6.41 -22.92 36.22
C GLY A 207 -5.16 -22.34 36.91
N VAL A 208 -5.17 -21.01 37.08
CA VAL A 208 -4.12 -20.25 37.78
C VAL A 208 -4.70 -19.49 38.97
N ASN A 209 -3.85 -19.18 39.96
CA ASN A 209 -4.31 -18.57 41.22
C ASN A 209 -4.38 -17.02 41.19
N GLY A 210 -4.15 -16.40 40.04
CA GLY A 210 -4.10 -14.95 39.89
C GLY A 210 -4.48 -14.47 38.50
N LEU A 211 -4.28 -13.18 38.24
CA LEU A 211 -4.71 -12.50 37.01
C LEU A 211 -3.91 -13.00 35.79
N VAL A 212 -4.60 -13.35 34.70
CA VAL A 212 -3.98 -13.52 33.36
C VAL A 212 -4.19 -12.24 32.55
N THR A 213 -3.11 -11.60 32.10
CA THR A 213 -3.13 -10.30 31.38
C THR A 213 -2.80 -10.44 29.90
N THR A 214 -2.09 -11.48 29.50
CA THR A 214 -1.62 -11.68 28.12
C THR A 214 -1.49 -13.16 27.79
N MET A 215 -1.65 -13.49 26.51
CA MET A 215 -1.49 -14.84 25.98
C MET A 215 -0.83 -14.78 24.60
N ALA A 216 -0.06 -15.81 24.25
CA ALA A 216 0.55 -15.95 22.94
C ALA A 216 0.72 -17.44 22.59
N VAL A 217 0.67 -17.79 21.31
CA VAL A 217 0.95 -19.17 20.86
C VAL A 217 2.43 -19.30 20.50
N PHE A 218 3.13 -20.23 21.13
CA PHE A 218 4.54 -20.50 20.92
C PHE A 218 4.80 -22.00 20.75
N ASP A 219 5.83 -22.37 20.00
CA ASP A 219 6.27 -23.75 19.73
C ASP A 219 7.78 -23.69 19.84
N ASP A 220 8.27 -24.47 20.79
CA ASP A 220 9.66 -24.64 21.13
C ASP A 220 10.32 -25.77 20.32
N GLY A 221 9.66 -26.25 19.27
CA GLY A 221 10.02 -27.42 18.47
C GLY A 221 9.26 -28.69 18.88
N THR A 222 8.47 -28.65 19.96
CA THR A 222 7.66 -29.79 20.45
C THR A 222 6.17 -29.66 20.14
N GLY A 223 5.81 -28.77 19.22
CA GLY A 223 4.45 -28.44 18.86
C GLY A 223 3.94 -27.19 19.60
N PRO A 224 2.85 -26.60 19.12
CA PRO A 224 2.38 -25.31 19.57
C PRO A 224 1.76 -25.43 20.97
N LYS A 225 1.93 -24.39 21.77
CA LYS A 225 1.49 -24.26 23.15
C LYS A 225 0.88 -22.88 23.31
N LEU A 226 -0.21 -22.78 24.07
CA LEU A 226 -0.72 -21.50 24.53
C LEU A 226 0.07 -21.07 25.76
N ILE A 227 0.81 -19.97 25.65
CA ILE A 227 1.55 -19.36 26.75
C ILE A 227 0.69 -18.30 27.42
N LEU A 228 0.68 -18.29 28.74
CA LEU A 228 -0.07 -17.34 29.57
C LEU A 228 0.91 -16.52 30.40
N GLY A 229 0.73 -15.20 30.40
CA GLY A 229 1.45 -14.25 31.25
C GLY A 229 0.49 -13.46 32.12
N GLY A 230 0.90 -13.11 33.33
CA GLY A 230 0.07 -12.34 34.24
C GLY A 230 0.69 -12.02 35.59
N GLY A 231 -0.18 -11.93 36.61
CA GLY A 231 0.17 -11.75 38.02
C GLY A 231 -0.36 -12.93 38.84
N PHE A 232 0.25 -14.10 38.68
CA PHE A 232 -0.10 -15.34 39.36
C PHE A 232 1.16 -16.07 39.83
N SER A 233 1.09 -16.73 40.98
CA SER A 233 2.22 -17.46 41.56
C SER A 233 2.14 -18.98 41.37
N GLU A 234 0.99 -19.49 40.91
CA GLU A 234 0.79 -20.93 40.69
C GLU A 234 -0.02 -21.19 39.41
N ALA A 235 0.36 -22.27 38.72
CA ALA A 235 -0.37 -22.85 37.60
C ALA A 235 -0.61 -24.34 37.88
N ALA A 236 -1.88 -24.75 37.85
CA ALA A 236 -2.30 -26.10 38.22
C ALA A 236 -1.76 -26.58 39.58
N GLY A 237 -1.63 -25.67 40.56
CA GLY A 237 -1.10 -25.95 41.90
C GLY A 237 0.43 -26.12 41.98
N SER A 238 1.14 -25.87 40.88
CA SER A 238 2.61 -25.83 40.86
C SER A 238 3.11 -24.38 40.84
N PRO A 239 4.21 -24.04 41.54
CA PRO A 239 4.80 -22.71 41.50
C PRO A 239 5.09 -22.27 40.06
N ALA A 240 4.61 -21.08 39.70
CA ALA A 240 4.78 -20.48 38.40
C ALA A 240 5.25 -19.03 38.58
N ASP A 241 6.34 -18.66 37.91
CA ASP A 241 6.90 -17.29 37.97
C ASP A 241 6.11 -16.34 37.07
N ASN A 242 4.80 -16.22 37.29
CA ASN A 242 3.88 -15.40 36.49
C ASN A 242 3.76 -15.80 35.00
N ILE A 243 4.24 -17.00 34.65
CA ILE A 243 4.19 -17.54 33.29
C ILE A 243 3.90 -19.04 33.29
N ALA A 244 2.98 -19.46 32.43
CA ALA A 244 2.54 -20.84 32.28
C ALA A 244 2.30 -21.19 30.81
N ARG A 245 2.17 -22.49 30.53
CA ARG A 245 1.87 -23.02 29.20
C ARG A 245 0.80 -24.11 29.26
N TRP A 246 -0.06 -24.11 28.25
CA TRP A 246 -1.05 -25.15 27.98
C TRP A 246 -0.66 -25.90 26.71
N ASP A 247 -0.52 -27.23 26.81
CA ASP A 247 -0.15 -28.10 25.69
C ASP A 247 -1.32 -28.81 25.01
N GLY A 248 -2.54 -28.51 25.44
CA GLY A 248 -3.77 -29.16 25.01
C GLY A 248 -4.26 -30.27 25.93
N ALA A 249 -3.46 -30.67 26.91
CA ALA A 249 -3.86 -31.63 27.94
C ALA A 249 -3.51 -31.15 29.35
N THR A 250 -2.38 -30.47 29.52
CA THR A 250 -1.82 -30.07 30.80
C THR A 250 -1.46 -28.59 30.83
N LEU A 251 -1.86 -27.94 31.92
CA LEU A 251 -1.43 -26.59 32.28
C LEU A 251 -0.23 -26.74 33.20
N SER A 252 0.92 -26.18 32.81
CA SER A 252 2.17 -26.29 33.56
C SER A 252 2.94 -24.97 33.57
N PRO A 253 3.79 -24.71 34.58
CA PRO A 253 4.71 -23.58 34.57
C PRO A 253 5.72 -23.66 33.40
N VAL A 254 6.19 -22.51 32.90
CA VAL A 254 7.33 -22.48 31.96
C VAL A 254 8.63 -22.45 32.77
N THR A 255 9.26 -23.61 32.96
CA THR A 255 10.51 -23.74 33.74
C THR A 255 11.74 -23.99 32.86
N GLY A 256 12.91 -23.55 33.36
CA GLY A 256 14.20 -23.99 32.84
C GLY A 256 14.54 -25.42 33.27
N SER A 257 15.46 -26.07 32.56
CA SER A 257 15.84 -27.49 32.72
C SER A 257 16.55 -27.85 34.05
N GLY A 258 16.36 -27.07 35.11
CA GLY A 258 16.99 -27.24 36.42
C GLY A 258 16.04 -27.07 37.61
N GLY A 259 14.81 -27.60 37.57
CA GLY A 259 13.88 -27.57 38.72
C GLY A 259 13.63 -26.15 39.26
N PRO A 260 13.07 -25.99 40.48
CA PRO A 260 12.85 -24.68 41.07
C PRO A 260 14.20 -24.11 41.53
N SER A 261 15.01 -23.61 40.59
CA SER A 261 16.07 -22.66 40.94
C SER A 261 15.39 -21.31 41.17
N THR A 262 15.33 -20.95 42.43
CA THR A 262 14.78 -19.71 42.98
C THR A 262 15.32 -18.48 42.25
N GLY A 263 14.49 -17.88 41.40
CA GLY A 263 14.71 -16.54 40.88
C GLY A 263 13.41 -16.03 40.26
N ASN A 264 12.65 -15.19 40.96
CA ASN A 264 11.43 -14.60 40.39
C ASN A 264 11.82 -13.76 39.15
N TYR A 265 11.68 -14.35 37.97
CA TYR A 265 12.03 -13.72 36.70
C TYR A 265 11.06 -12.59 36.34
N PHE A 266 9.83 -12.63 36.83
CA PHE A 266 8.80 -11.63 36.55
C PHE A 266 8.10 -11.24 37.84
N PHE A 267 7.88 -9.94 38.06
CA PHE A 267 6.90 -9.46 39.03
C PHE A 267 5.47 -9.58 38.47
N GLN A 268 5.32 -9.23 37.19
CA GLN A 268 4.13 -9.40 36.37
C GLN A 268 4.55 -9.45 34.90
N VAL A 269 3.84 -10.21 34.08
CA VAL A 269 3.98 -10.19 32.61
C VAL A 269 2.78 -9.44 32.06
N ASP A 270 2.97 -8.36 31.30
CA ASP A 270 1.91 -7.55 30.70
C ASP A 270 1.74 -7.80 29.21
N SER A 271 2.81 -8.24 28.53
CA SER A 271 2.77 -8.50 27.10
C SER A 271 3.70 -9.65 26.71
N LEU A 272 3.19 -10.55 25.87
CA LEU A 272 3.91 -11.67 25.26
C LEU A 272 3.85 -11.55 23.75
N VAL A 273 4.98 -11.81 23.09
CA VAL A 273 5.03 -11.89 21.62
C VAL A 273 6.05 -12.92 21.17
N VAL A 274 5.82 -13.52 20.00
CA VAL A 274 6.83 -14.33 19.32
C VAL A 274 7.53 -13.45 18.29
N HIS A 275 8.85 -13.40 18.35
CA HIS A 275 9.67 -12.60 17.43
C HIS A 275 10.87 -13.44 16.97
N ASP A 276 11.30 -13.23 15.73
CA ASP A 276 12.51 -13.85 15.18
C ASP A 276 13.60 -12.79 15.07
N ASP A 277 14.68 -12.98 15.84
CA ASP A 277 15.84 -12.10 15.88
C ASP A 277 16.95 -12.52 14.89
N GLY A 278 16.61 -13.37 13.91
CA GLY A 278 17.55 -13.97 12.96
C GLY A 278 18.17 -15.29 13.43
N SER A 279 17.79 -15.78 14.61
CA SER A 279 18.19 -17.11 15.12
C SER A 279 17.01 -18.04 15.38
N GLY A 280 15.87 -17.73 14.78
CA GLY A 280 14.63 -18.49 14.85
C GLY A 280 13.60 -17.87 15.80
N PRO A 281 12.33 -18.28 15.71
CA PRO A 281 11.25 -17.72 16.52
C PRO A 281 11.47 -17.99 18.01
N LYS A 282 11.46 -16.93 18.81
CA LYS A 282 11.57 -17.01 20.27
C LYS A 282 10.41 -16.29 20.93
N LEU A 283 10.12 -16.69 22.15
CA LEU A 283 9.13 -16.04 22.99
C LEU A 283 9.77 -14.84 23.72
N TYR A 284 9.10 -13.70 23.66
CA TYR A 284 9.47 -12.47 24.34
C TYR A 284 8.39 -12.10 25.33
N ALA A 285 8.80 -11.57 26.48
CA ALA A 285 7.92 -11.16 27.56
C ALA A 285 8.31 -9.77 28.07
N ALA A 286 7.33 -8.94 28.39
CA ALA A 286 7.53 -7.62 28.95
C ALA A 286 6.59 -7.35 30.14
N GLY A 287 7.00 -6.47 31.04
CA GLY A 287 6.19 -6.05 32.18
C GLY A 287 6.91 -5.15 33.19
N PRO A 288 6.20 -4.67 34.22
CA PRO A 288 6.74 -3.85 35.29
C PRO A 288 7.63 -4.70 36.19
N GLY A 289 8.94 -4.65 35.97
CA GLY A 289 9.95 -5.30 36.83
C GLY A 289 10.25 -6.76 36.49
N ALA A 290 10.50 -7.08 35.23
CA ALA A 290 11.17 -8.34 34.90
C ALA A 290 12.62 -8.34 35.45
N PHE A 291 13.04 -9.50 35.99
CA PHE A 291 14.27 -9.85 36.70
C PHE A 291 14.49 -9.16 38.06
N ASN A 292 14.31 -9.90 39.15
CA ASN A 292 14.50 -9.40 40.52
C ASN A 292 15.96 -9.38 41.01
N THR A 293 16.96 -9.89 40.27
CA THR A 293 18.33 -10.09 40.80
C THR A 293 19.43 -9.15 40.30
N GLN A 294 19.25 -8.34 39.23
CA GLN A 294 20.34 -7.47 38.72
C GLN A 294 19.95 -6.02 38.27
N GLY A 295 18.75 -5.53 38.58
CA GLY A 295 18.28 -4.20 38.15
C GLY A 295 17.32 -4.27 36.95
N PRO A 296 16.71 -3.15 36.51
CA PRO A 296 15.50 -3.19 35.69
C PRO A 296 15.79 -3.63 34.25
N ILE A 297 15.30 -4.80 33.87
CA ILE A 297 15.27 -5.27 32.48
C ILE A 297 13.81 -5.56 32.15
N HIS A 298 13.21 -4.81 31.22
CA HIS A 298 11.76 -4.82 30.99
C HIS A 298 11.29 -5.59 29.73
N VAL A 299 12.21 -6.15 28.94
CA VAL A 299 11.91 -7.14 27.89
C VAL A 299 12.87 -8.32 28.02
N ALA A 300 12.30 -9.52 28.12
CA ALA A 300 13.00 -10.78 28.27
C ALA A 300 12.75 -11.68 27.06
N ARG A 301 13.73 -12.50 26.69
CA ARG A 301 13.69 -13.47 25.60
C ARG A 301 13.94 -14.87 26.15
N TRP A 302 13.04 -15.80 25.85
CA TRP A 302 13.18 -17.21 26.19
C TRP A 302 14.17 -17.90 25.25
N THR A 303 15.12 -18.65 25.82
CA THR A 303 16.17 -19.36 25.07
C THR A 303 15.89 -20.85 24.90
N GLY A 304 14.73 -21.34 25.34
CA GLY A 304 14.41 -22.77 25.42
C GLY A 304 14.73 -23.38 26.79
N ASN A 305 15.69 -22.80 27.52
CA ASN A 305 16.05 -23.23 28.88
C ASN A 305 16.00 -22.09 29.90
N ASP A 306 16.30 -20.85 29.51
CA ASP A 306 16.32 -19.71 30.44
C ASP A 306 15.76 -18.42 29.81
N TRP A 307 15.32 -17.50 30.65
CA TRP A 307 14.98 -16.14 30.26
C TRP A 307 16.22 -15.26 30.24
N THR A 308 16.46 -14.58 29.13
CA THR A 308 17.59 -13.67 28.93
C THR A 308 17.13 -12.27 28.61
N SER A 309 17.80 -11.26 29.15
CA SER A 309 17.53 -9.86 28.83
C SER A 309 17.95 -9.48 27.42
N LEU A 310 17.20 -8.60 26.75
CA LEU A 310 17.75 -7.88 25.60
C LEU A 310 18.68 -6.76 26.10
N PRO A 311 19.96 -6.72 25.68
CA PRO A 311 20.88 -5.67 26.12
C PRO A 311 20.50 -4.33 25.48
N GLY A 312 20.47 -3.26 26.27
CA GLY A 312 20.64 -1.91 25.74
C GLY A 312 22.14 -1.61 25.54
N PRO A 313 22.50 -0.56 24.76
CA PRO A 313 23.87 -0.07 24.72
C PRO A 313 24.47 0.06 26.14
N ASN A 314 25.67 -0.48 26.34
CA ASN A 314 26.38 -0.51 27.64
C ASN A 314 25.79 -1.40 28.74
N GLY A 315 24.94 -2.38 28.40
CA GLY A 315 24.40 -3.36 29.36
C GLY A 315 23.36 -2.81 30.33
N ARG A 316 22.78 -1.64 30.04
CA ARG A 316 21.69 -1.02 30.82
C ARG A 316 20.34 -1.30 30.15
N GLY A 317 19.31 -1.63 30.95
CA GLY A 317 17.96 -1.94 30.46
C GLY A 317 17.12 -0.70 30.12
N PHE A 318 15.79 -0.85 30.23
CA PHE A 318 14.81 0.23 30.01
C PHE A 318 14.67 1.10 31.26
N GLY A 319 14.55 2.42 31.07
CA GLY A 319 14.07 3.34 32.10
C GLY A 319 12.54 3.46 32.04
N GLY A 320 11.84 2.89 33.02
CA GLY A 320 10.38 2.84 33.09
C GLY A 320 9.78 1.51 32.62
N SER A 321 8.46 1.38 32.62
CA SER A 321 7.76 0.11 32.36
C SER A 321 7.40 -0.07 30.88
N VAL A 322 7.70 -1.25 30.32
CA VAL A 322 7.20 -1.70 29.02
C VAL A 322 5.83 -2.35 29.26
N LEU A 323 4.80 -1.82 28.60
CA LEU A 323 3.41 -2.27 28.74
C LEU A 323 2.95 -3.12 27.54
N SER A 324 3.55 -2.89 26.37
CA SER A 324 3.24 -3.60 25.14
C SER A 324 4.53 -3.86 24.36
N ILE A 325 4.66 -5.08 23.86
CA ILE A 325 5.63 -5.43 22.83
C ILE A 325 4.89 -5.99 21.62
N GLU A 326 5.40 -5.70 20.43
CA GLU A 326 4.82 -6.15 19.17
C GLU A 326 5.94 -6.56 18.22
N SER A 327 5.78 -7.71 17.56
CA SER A 327 6.67 -8.14 16.48
C SER A 327 6.03 -7.78 15.16
N PHE A 328 6.67 -6.95 14.36
CA PHE A 328 6.15 -6.51 13.08
C PHE A 328 7.27 -6.26 12.09
N ASP A 329 7.04 -6.57 10.81
CA ASP A 329 7.96 -6.23 9.74
C ASP A 329 7.53 -4.89 9.13
N ASP A 330 8.34 -3.86 9.34
CA ASP A 330 8.10 -2.51 8.78
C ASP A 330 8.70 -2.31 7.39
N GLY A 331 9.23 -3.37 6.77
CA GLY A 331 9.85 -3.35 5.45
C GLY A 331 11.38 -3.36 5.49
N ASP A 332 11.99 -3.25 6.66
CA ASP A 332 13.44 -3.46 6.88
C ASP A 332 13.73 -4.83 7.54
N GLY A 333 12.75 -5.74 7.50
CA GLY A 333 12.76 -7.05 8.16
C GLY A 333 12.04 -7.04 9.52
N PRO A 334 11.81 -8.23 10.13
CA PRO A 334 11.11 -8.34 11.40
C PRO A 334 11.78 -7.51 12.49
N ALA A 335 11.02 -6.61 13.09
CA ALA A 335 11.45 -5.79 14.20
C ALA A 335 10.58 -6.04 15.43
N LEU A 336 11.16 -5.82 16.61
CA LEU A 336 10.44 -5.86 17.88
C LEU A 336 10.24 -4.43 18.39
N TYR A 337 8.99 -4.02 18.57
CA TYR A 337 8.63 -2.72 19.12
C TYR A 337 8.30 -2.87 20.59
N ALA A 338 8.72 -1.90 21.39
CA ALA A 338 8.39 -1.81 22.80
C ALA A 338 7.75 -0.45 23.08
N GLY A 339 6.55 -0.47 23.66
CA GLY A 339 5.79 0.69 24.08
C GLY A 339 5.50 0.65 25.58
N GLY A 340 5.44 1.81 26.21
CA GLY A 340 5.09 1.88 27.62
C GLY A 340 5.25 3.27 28.21
N VAL A 341 5.63 3.29 29.48
CA VAL A 341 6.07 4.48 30.20
C VAL A 341 7.59 4.57 30.10
N LEU A 342 8.10 4.57 28.86
CA LEU A 342 9.53 4.49 28.58
C LEU A 342 10.16 5.88 28.56
N THR A 343 11.37 5.97 29.13
CA THR A 343 12.19 7.19 29.15
C THR A 343 13.55 6.97 28.52
N THR A 344 14.15 5.79 28.71
CA THR A 344 15.45 5.45 28.14
C THR A 344 15.55 3.96 27.79
N VAL A 345 16.43 3.58 26.85
CA VAL A 345 16.87 2.20 26.60
C VAL A 345 18.37 2.19 26.38
N GLY A 346 19.14 1.48 27.22
CA GLY A 346 20.60 1.48 27.11
C GLY A 346 21.25 2.86 27.18
N GLY A 347 20.63 3.78 27.93
CA GLY A 347 21.07 5.18 28.06
C GLY A 347 20.66 6.12 26.93
N MET A 348 20.07 5.61 25.84
CA MET A 348 19.41 6.42 24.80
C MET A 348 18.04 6.87 25.32
N VAL A 349 17.69 8.16 25.18
CA VAL A 349 16.34 8.63 25.51
C VAL A 349 15.37 8.08 24.47
N VAL A 350 14.29 7.44 24.95
CA VAL A 350 13.22 6.95 24.09
C VAL A 350 11.90 7.58 24.55
N ASN A 351 11.17 8.18 23.62
CA ASN A 351 9.93 8.88 23.90
C ASN A 351 8.76 7.90 23.95
N SER A 352 8.67 7.10 25.01
CA SER A 352 7.61 6.09 25.27
C SER A 352 7.51 4.91 24.27
N ILE A 353 8.31 4.88 23.21
CA ILE A 353 8.38 3.81 22.20
C ILE A 353 9.80 3.61 21.69
N ALA A 354 10.19 2.36 21.40
CA ALA A 354 11.48 1.99 20.83
C ALA A 354 11.35 0.80 19.86
N ARG A 355 12.27 0.70 18.89
CA ARG A 355 12.35 -0.38 17.89
C ARG A 355 13.65 -1.16 18.08
N TRP A 356 13.59 -2.48 18.03
CA TRP A 356 14.74 -3.39 18.04
C TRP A 356 14.87 -4.07 16.69
N ASN A 357 16.04 -3.94 16.06
CA ASN A 357 16.33 -4.45 14.73
C ASN A 357 17.06 -5.81 14.72
N GLY A 358 17.01 -6.55 15.83
CA GLY A 358 17.78 -7.79 16.03
C GLY A 358 19.14 -7.57 16.73
N SER A 359 19.70 -6.36 16.67
CA SER A 359 21.04 -6.05 17.23
C SER A 359 21.10 -4.85 18.17
N ALA A 360 20.25 -3.84 17.96
CA ALA A 360 20.24 -2.61 18.75
C ALA A 360 18.83 -2.01 18.85
N TRP A 361 18.60 -1.27 19.95
CA TRP A 361 17.42 -0.43 20.12
C TRP A 361 17.64 0.91 19.43
N THR A 362 16.63 1.39 18.71
CA THR A 362 16.57 2.70 18.06
C THR A 362 15.31 3.46 18.48
N THR A 363 15.36 4.79 18.39
CA THR A 363 14.17 5.62 18.62
C THR A 363 13.23 5.56 17.42
N LEU A 364 11.95 5.88 17.64
CA LEU A 364 10.99 6.24 16.60
C LEU A 364 10.61 7.71 16.79
N ASP A 365 11.58 8.59 16.56
CA ASP A 365 11.35 10.04 16.64
C ASP A 365 10.87 10.56 15.29
N GLY A 366 10.02 11.59 15.30
CA GLY A 366 9.71 12.37 14.09
C GLY A 366 10.84 13.34 13.72
N PRO A 367 10.69 14.10 12.61
CA PRO A 367 11.68 15.09 12.15
C PRO A 367 12.08 16.11 13.23
N ASP A 368 11.19 16.37 14.19
CA ASP A 368 11.40 17.29 15.31
C ASP A 368 12.20 16.67 16.48
N GLY A 369 12.64 15.41 16.36
CA GLY A 369 13.36 14.67 17.41
C GLY A 369 12.46 14.23 18.57
N VAL A 370 11.14 14.25 18.37
CA VAL A 370 10.11 13.88 19.35
C VAL A 370 9.43 12.59 18.89
N GLY A 371 9.36 11.56 19.75
CA GLY A 371 8.57 10.35 19.50
C GLY A 371 7.16 10.47 20.08
N ILE A 372 6.76 9.61 21.02
CA ILE A 372 5.47 9.69 21.72
C ILE A 372 5.59 10.46 23.05
N GLN A 373 4.87 11.58 23.18
CA GLN A 373 4.78 12.33 24.44
C GLN A 373 3.48 12.06 25.18
N ARG A 374 3.62 11.56 26.41
CA ARG A 374 2.51 11.29 27.32
C ARG A 374 1.75 12.57 27.67
N THR A 375 0.45 12.42 27.90
CA THR A 375 -0.37 13.51 28.42
C THR A 375 0.14 13.94 29.80
N PRO A 376 0.43 15.23 30.03
CA PRO A 376 0.94 15.70 31.32
C PRO A 376 0.05 15.27 32.50
N GLY A 377 0.65 14.69 33.54
CA GLY A 377 -0.06 14.19 34.72
C GLY A 377 -0.70 12.80 34.57
N SER A 378 -0.64 12.17 33.39
CA SER A 378 -1.04 10.77 33.21
C SER A 378 0.06 9.82 33.69
N PRO A 379 -0.28 8.79 34.49
CA PRO A 379 0.68 7.74 34.85
C PRO A 379 1.02 6.81 33.68
N GLU A 380 0.29 6.88 32.57
CA GLU A 380 0.30 5.91 31.48
C GLU A 380 0.83 6.51 30.17
N GLY A 381 1.41 5.67 29.32
CA GLY A 381 1.99 6.04 28.03
C GLY A 381 1.43 5.22 26.88
N VAL A 382 2.29 4.60 26.07
CA VAL A 382 1.86 3.65 25.03
C VAL A 382 1.37 2.37 25.71
N TYR A 383 0.11 2.00 25.45
CA TYR A 383 -0.54 0.85 26.10
C TYR A 383 -0.71 -0.33 25.14
N THR A 384 -0.84 -0.06 23.84
CA THR A 384 -0.96 -1.09 22.81
C THR A 384 -0.24 -0.65 21.55
N ILE A 385 0.40 -1.60 20.90
CA ILE A 385 1.00 -1.46 19.58
C ILE A 385 0.38 -2.57 18.72
N ALA A 386 0.01 -2.25 17.48
CA ALA A 386 -0.46 -3.23 16.52
C ALA A 386 0.19 -2.99 15.16
N GLY A 387 0.92 -3.99 14.67
CA GLY A 387 1.46 -4.00 13.31
C GLY A 387 0.40 -4.44 12.31
N LEU A 388 0.14 -3.62 11.30
CA LEU A 388 -0.88 -3.87 10.28
C LEU A 388 -0.31 -3.54 8.91
N VAL A 389 -0.56 -4.39 7.93
CA VAL A 389 -0.29 -4.06 6.52
C VAL A 389 -1.59 -3.46 5.96
N LEU A 390 -1.58 -2.15 5.72
CA LEU A 390 -2.68 -1.48 5.04
C LEU A 390 -2.40 -1.46 3.54
N ARG A 391 -3.38 -1.02 2.73
CA ARG A 391 -3.21 -0.89 1.27
C ARG A 391 -1.95 -0.10 0.89
N ASP A 392 -1.60 0.92 1.68
CA ASP A 392 -0.44 1.79 1.45
C ASP A 392 0.86 1.31 2.11
N GLY A 393 0.92 0.06 2.60
CA GLY A 393 2.12 -0.56 3.16
C GLY A 393 2.13 -0.76 4.69
N PRO A 394 3.29 -1.18 5.24
CA PRO A 394 3.44 -1.47 6.66
C PRO A 394 3.11 -0.26 7.54
N SER A 395 2.22 -0.49 8.50
CA SER A 395 1.61 0.54 9.33
C SER A 395 1.59 0.08 10.79
N LEU A 396 2.30 0.80 11.65
CA LEU A 396 2.32 0.54 13.08
C LEU A 396 1.32 1.48 13.78
N PHE A 397 0.24 0.92 14.28
CA PHE A 397 -0.72 1.64 15.10
C PHE A 397 -0.28 1.64 16.55
N VAL A 398 -0.30 2.82 17.16
CA VAL A 398 0.11 3.03 18.54
C VAL A 398 -1.06 3.63 19.30
N GLY A 399 -1.53 2.93 20.32
CA GLY A 399 -2.66 3.33 21.17
C GLY A 399 -2.23 3.50 22.63
N GLY A 400 -2.83 4.45 23.34
CA GLY A 400 -2.44 4.71 24.74
C GLY A 400 -3.03 5.99 25.32
N THR A 401 -2.28 6.65 26.20
CA THR A 401 -2.63 7.97 26.75
C THR A 401 -1.52 8.97 26.43
N PHE A 402 -1.67 9.67 25.31
CA PHE A 402 -0.68 10.61 24.81
C PHE A 402 -1.35 11.68 23.94
N SER A 403 -0.71 12.85 23.91
CA SER A 403 -1.20 14.04 23.20
C SER A 403 -0.32 14.43 22.01
N ASN A 404 0.83 13.78 21.85
CA ASN A 404 1.76 14.09 20.77
C ASN A 404 2.48 12.83 20.25
N ALA A 405 2.67 12.78 18.93
CA ALA A 405 3.48 11.79 18.23
C ALA A 405 4.28 12.48 17.12
N GLY A 406 5.60 12.46 17.17
CA GLY A 406 6.39 13.03 16.05
C GLY A 406 6.32 14.55 15.91
N GLY A 407 5.91 15.28 16.94
CA GLY A 407 5.57 16.72 16.84
C GLY A 407 4.10 16.97 16.50
N LEU A 408 3.35 15.94 16.07
CA LEU A 408 1.94 16.05 15.69
C LEU A 408 1.02 15.95 16.90
N SER A 409 0.04 16.85 16.98
CA SER A 409 -1.03 16.79 18.01
C SER A 409 -1.98 15.64 17.70
N VAL A 410 -2.03 14.65 18.58
CA VAL A 410 -2.86 13.45 18.45
C VAL A 410 -3.71 13.26 19.70
N GLN A 411 -4.75 12.43 19.62
CA GLN A 411 -5.55 12.05 20.79
C GLN A 411 -5.49 10.53 20.95
N ASN A 412 -4.52 10.05 21.72
CA ASN A 412 -4.42 8.65 22.17
C ASN A 412 -4.23 7.58 21.07
N LEU A 413 -4.16 7.98 19.80
CA LEU A 413 -3.89 7.14 18.64
C LEU A 413 -2.85 7.84 17.74
N ALA A 414 -1.79 7.12 17.40
CA ALA A 414 -0.78 7.56 16.44
C ALA A 414 -0.49 6.45 15.43
N LEU A 415 -0.01 6.84 14.26
CA LEU A 415 0.32 5.94 13.17
C LEU A 415 1.75 6.22 12.70
N TRP A 416 2.58 5.19 12.74
CA TRP A 416 3.93 5.20 12.16
C TRP A 416 3.94 4.38 10.88
N ARG A 417 4.41 4.96 9.78
CA ARG A 417 4.40 4.33 8.45
C ARG A 417 5.71 4.54 7.74
N CYS A 418 6.14 3.52 7.00
CA CYS A 418 7.31 3.56 6.14
C CYS A 418 6.89 3.64 4.67
N THR A 419 7.30 4.70 3.98
CA THR A 419 7.20 4.81 2.53
C THR A 419 8.55 4.55 1.90
N PHE A 420 8.58 3.63 0.92
CA PHE A 420 9.77 3.35 0.12
C PHE A 420 9.60 4.10 -1.21
N PRO A 421 10.20 5.30 -1.37
CA PRO A 421 10.08 6.03 -2.62
C PRO A 421 10.73 5.22 -3.76
N LEU A 422 10.23 5.40 -4.99
CA LEU A 422 10.89 4.86 -6.18
C LEU A 422 12.35 5.28 -6.21
N GLN A 423 13.25 4.32 -6.40
CA GLN A 423 14.67 4.59 -6.62
C GLN A 423 14.90 4.82 -8.11
N TRP A 424 15.44 5.98 -8.45
CA TRP A 424 15.72 6.32 -9.85
C TRP A 424 17.12 5.88 -10.25
N SER A 425 17.21 5.24 -11.42
CA SER A 425 18.45 4.76 -12.02
C SER A 425 18.55 5.22 -13.48
N PRO A 426 19.76 5.40 -14.03
CA PRO A 426 19.96 5.70 -15.43
C PRO A 426 19.55 4.54 -16.35
N VAL A 427 18.99 4.85 -17.51
CA VAL A 427 18.63 3.84 -18.54
C VAL A 427 19.72 3.76 -19.60
N GLY A 428 20.66 2.82 -19.41
CA GLY A 428 21.84 2.69 -20.26
C GLY A 428 22.65 3.99 -20.29
N ALA A 429 23.15 4.37 -21.49
CA ALA A 429 23.84 5.65 -21.68
C ALA A 429 22.88 6.86 -21.82
N GLY A 430 21.56 6.62 -21.80
CA GLY A 430 20.53 7.62 -22.04
C GLY A 430 20.53 8.21 -23.45
N LEU A 431 19.92 9.39 -23.58
CA LEU A 431 19.66 10.12 -24.83
C LEU A 431 20.18 11.55 -24.70
N ASN A 432 20.72 12.12 -25.79
CA ASN A 432 21.47 13.38 -25.71
C ASN A 432 20.63 14.66 -25.78
N ASP A 433 19.30 14.56 -25.86
CA ASP A 433 18.36 15.69 -25.84
C ASP A 433 16.99 15.19 -25.35
N ARG A 434 16.03 16.11 -25.25
CA ARG A 434 14.70 15.89 -24.71
C ARG A 434 14.01 14.66 -25.30
N VAL A 435 13.54 13.78 -24.41
CA VAL A 435 12.56 12.74 -24.71
C VAL A 435 11.16 13.34 -24.60
N GLY A 436 10.41 13.30 -25.69
CA GLY A 436 9.08 13.92 -25.80
C GLY A 436 7.93 12.91 -25.70
N ALA A 437 8.16 11.67 -26.14
CA ALA A 437 7.19 10.59 -26.09
C ALA A 437 7.89 9.25 -25.85
N MET A 438 7.19 8.36 -25.17
CA MET A 438 7.60 6.97 -24.97
C MET A 438 6.40 6.06 -25.15
N THR A 439 6.62 4.82 -25.57
CA THR A 439 5.61 3.74 -25.61
C THR A 439 6.33 2.40 -25.52
N VAL A 440 5.61 1.35 -25.12
CA VAL A 440 6.07 -0.03 -25.28
C VAL A 440 5.56 -0.56 -26.63
N PHE A 441 6.38 -1.37 -27.30
CA PHE A 441 6.01 -2.07 -28.53
C PHE A 441 6.83 -3.36 -28.67
N ASP A 442 6.18 -4.43 -29.11
CA ASP A 442 6.86 -5.65 -29.53
C ASP A 442 6.94 -5.68 -31.07
N ASP A 443 8.16 -5.60 -31.59
CA ASP A 443 8.47 -5.67 -33.02
C ASP A 443 8.70 -7.10 -33.54
N GLY A 444 8.29 -8.10 -32.75
CA GLY A 444 8.57 -9.52 -32.98
C GLY A 444 9.89 -9.98 -32.38
N THR A 445 10.60 -9.12 -31.64
CA THR A 445 11.82 -9.48 -30.90
C THR A 445 11.65 -9.41 -29.39
N GLY A 446 10.40 -9.30 -28.92
CA GLY A 446 10.00 -9.11 -27.53
C GLY A 446 9.68 -7.64 -27.22
N PRO A 447 8.93 -7.39 -26.13
CA PRO A 447 8.57 -6.05 -25.70
C PRO A 447 9.80 -5.16 -25.47
N ALA A 448 9.75 -3.94 -26.00
CA ALA A 448 10.80 -2.96 -25.81
C ALA A 448 10.22 -1.55 -25.60
N LEU A 449 11.00 -0.72 -24.91
CA LEU A 449 10.68 0.69 -24.74
C LEU A 449 11.14 1.49 -25.95
N TYR A 450 10.23 2.20 -26.59
CA TYR A 450 10.52 3.11 -27.70
C TYR A 450 10.44 4.55 -27.22
N ALA A 451 11.49 5.31 -27.48
CA ALA A 451 11.57 6.72 -27.13
C ALA A 451 11.63 7.58 -28.40
N GLY A 452 10.83 8.64 -28.43
CA GLY A 452 10.82 9.67 -29.47
C GLY A 452 11.07 11.05 -28.86
N GLY A 453 11.74 11.94 -29.58
CA GLY A 453 12.04 13.27 -29.05
C GLY A 453 12.91 14.13 -29.96
N PHE A 454 13.75 14.97 -29.35
CA PHE A 454 14.66 15.89 -30.06
C PHE A 454 16.08 15.32 -30.22
N PHE A 455 16.38 14.20 -29.56
CA PHE A 455 17.71 13.60 -29.51
C PHE A 455 18.24 13.18 -30.89
N THR A 456 19.56 13.17 -31.00
CA THR A 456 20.28 12.88 -32.25
C THR A 456 21.20 11.67 -32.12
N SER A 457 21.48 11.23 -30.90
CA SER A 457 22.39 10.12 -30.63
C SER A 457 22.12 9.46 -29.28
N THR A 458 22.50 8.18 -29.19
CA THR A 458 22.57 7.38 -27.96
C THR A 458 23.92 6.68 -27.91
N ALA A 459 24.61 6.69 -26.77
CA ALA A 459 25.94 6.08 -26.60
C ALA A 459 26.97 6.43 -27.72
N GLY A 460 26.90 7.64 -28.29
CA GLY A 460 27.75 8.06 -29.41
C GLY A 460 27.36 7.54 -30.80
N GLN A 461 26.33 6.70 -30.92
CA GLN A 461 25.74 6.28 -32.20
C GLN A 461 24.62 7.23 -32.63
N ALA A 462 24.50 7.47 -33.93
CA ALA A 462 23.43 8.31 -34.48
C ALA A 462 22.06 7.63 -34.30
N ALA A 463 21.17 8.28 -33.56
CA ALA A 463 19.80 7.85 -33.31
C ALA A 463 18.89 9.05 -33.61
N SER A 464 18.37 9.10 -34.82
CA SER A 464 17.64 10.28 -35.33
C SER A 464 16.23 10.37 -34.76
N ARG A 465 16.11 10.87 -33.52
CA ARG A 465 14.87 11.34 -32.86
C ARG A 465 13.91 10.22 -32.48
N ILE A 466 14.32 8.97 -32.72
CA ILE A 466 13.61 7.77 -32.30
C ILE A 466 14.60 6.62 -32.06
N ALA A 467 14.42 5.88 -30.96
CA ALA A 467 15.29 4.78 -30.53
C ALA A 467 14.50 3.72 -29.75
N ARG A 468 15.02 2.48 -29.76
CA ARG A 468 14.48 1.30 -29.07
C ARG A 468 15.42 0.89 -27.95
N TRP A 469 14.89 0.64 -26.76
CA TRP A 469 15.59 0.08 -25.60
C TRP A 469 15.08 -1.34 -25.34
N ASN A 470 15.98 -2.31 -25.40
CA ASN A 470 15.67 -3.72 -25.24
C ASN A 470 15.87 -4.25 -23.81
N GLY A 471 15.95 -3.36 -22.81
CA GLY A 471 16.35 -3.71 -21.44
C GLY A 471 17.85 -3.62 -21.17
N SER A 472 18.70 -3.43 -22.19
CA SER A 472 20.15 -3.33 -22.00
C SER A 472 20.85 -2.32 -22.91
N ILE A 473 20.38 -2.13 -24.14
CA ILE A 473 21.03 -1.29 -25.15
C ILE A 473 19.99 -0.47 -25.90
N TRP A 474 20.32 0.80 -26.14
CA TRP A 474 19.59 1.67 -27.05
C TRP A 474 20.06 1.44 -28.49
N SER A 475 19.10 1.21 -29.39
CA SER A 475 19.35 1.02 -30.83
C SER A 475 18.53 2.01 -31.67
N PRO A 476 19.06 2.53 -32.78
CA PRO A 476 18.29 3.38 -33.70
C PRO A 476 17.25 2.57 -34.48
N LEU A 477 16.10 3.18 -34.81
CA LEU A 477 15.11 2.57 -35.72
C LEU A 477 15.41 2.93 -37.18
N GLY A 478 16.16 2.07 -37.87
CA GLY A 478 16.64 2.34 -39.22
C GLY A 478 17.43 3.65 -39.28
N THR A 479 17.12 4.52 -40.24
CA THR A 479 17.72 5.88 -40.32
C THR A 479 17.03 6.92 -39.44
N GLY A 480 15.94 6.54 -38.75
CA GLY A 480 15.07 7.42 -37.95
C GLY A 480 14.31 8.46 -38.78
N VAL A 481 13.97 9.58 -38.12
CA VAL A 481 13.21 10.71 -38.67
C VAL A 481 13.98 12.03 -38.59
N ASN A 482 13.62 13.00 -39.42
CA ASN A 482 14.43 14.22 -39.59
C ASN A 482 14.04 15.42 -38.69
N SER A 483 13.08 15.26 -37.79
CA SER A 483 12.67 16.28 -36.82
C SER A 483 11.99 15.60 -35.63
N ALA A 484 11.56 16.37 -34.63
CA ALA A 484 11.08 15.83 -33.36
C ALA A 484 9.89 14.90 -33.49
N VAL A 485 9.87 13.85 -32.67
CA VAL A 485 8.71 12.98 -32.43
C VAL A 485 8.03 13.45 -31.15
N ASN A 486 6.72 13.73 -31.23
CA ASN A 486 5.92 14.22 -30.10
C ASN A 486 4.91 13.18 -29.59
N ALA A 487 4.58 12.18 -30.40
CA ALA A 487 3.62 11.14 -30.04
C ALA A 487 4.08 9.79 -30.62
N LEU A 488 3.89 8.74 -29.83
CA LEU A 488 4.09 7.36 -30.20
C LEU A 488 2.86 6.57 -29.73
N THR A 489 2.37 5.65 -30.55
CA THR A 489 1.35 4.66 -30.16
C THR A 489 1.55 3.39 -30.96
N VAL A 490 1.07 2.27 -30.44
CA VAL A 490 0.92 1.02 -31.20
C VAL A 490 -0.49 0.97 -31.77
N PHE A 491 -0.62 0.45 -32.99
CA PHE A 491 -1.91 0.18 -33.62
C PHE A 491 -1.77 -0.98 -34.60
N ASP A 492 -2.78 -1.84 -34.69
CA ASP A 492 -2.91 -2.83 -35.76
C ASP A 492 -3.93 -2.32 -36.77
N ASP A 493 -3.46 -1.97 -37.97
CA ASP A 493 -4.28 -1.53 -39.09
C ASP A 493 -4.82 -2.69 -39.96
N GLY A 494 -4.76 -3.92 -39.44
CA GLY A 494 -5.09 -5.15 -40.15
C GLY A 494 -3.91 -5.78 -40.88
N SER A 495 -2.71 -5.19 -40.78
CA SER A 495 -1.46 -5.76 -41.31
C SER A 495 -0.49 -6.21 -40.20
N GLY A 496 -0.98 -6.29 -38.96
CA GLY A 496 -0.23 -6.63 -37.76
C GLY A 496 0.12 -5.38 -36.93
N PRO A 497 0.43 -5.56 -35.63
CA PRO A 497 0.83 -4.46 -34.75
C PRO A 497 2.02 -3.68 -35.31
N ALA A 498 1.92 -2.36 -35.30
CA ALA A 498 2.99 -1.47 -35.73
C ALA A 498 3.08 -0.23 -34.85
N LEU A 499 4.28 0.35 -34.82
CA LEU A 499 4.53 1.61 -34.13
C LEU A 499 4.21 2.80 -35.05
N TYR A 500 3.36 3.71 -34.58
CA TYR A 500 3.02 4.95 -35.29
C TYR A 500 3.68 6.12 -34.60
N ALA A 501 4.44 6.89 -35.36
CA ALA A 501 5.13 8.09 -34.88
C ALA A 501 4.47 9.34 -35.43
N GLY A 502 4.13 10.28 -34.55
CA GLY A 502 3.59 11.60 -34.88
C GLY A 502 4.55 12.70 -34.41
N GLY A 503 4.70 13.77 -35.18
CA GLY A 503 5.57 14.87 -34.76
C GLY A 503 5.78 16.00 -35.76
N LEU A 504 7.01 16.51 -35.79
CA LEU A 504 7.45 17.65 -36.60
C LEU A 504 8.19 17.26 -37.89
N PHE A 505 8.36 15.97 -38.16
CA PHE A 505 9.17 15.48 -39.29
C PHE A 505 8.42 15.55 -40.62
N ASN A 506 9.17 15.54 -41.72
CA ASN A 506 8.63 15.33 -43.07
C ASN A 506 9.32 14.19 -43.82
N ARG A 507 10.25 13.49 -43.15
CA ARG A 507 10.88 12.28 -43.65
C ARG A 507 11.03 11.22 -42.55
N ALA A 508 10.80 9.96 -42.92
CA ALA A 508 11.03 8.77 -42.10
C ALA A 508 11.67 7.69 -42.99
N GLY A 509 12.74 7.04 -42.52
CA GLY A 509 13.45 6.03 -43.33
C GLY A 509 14.02 6.58 -44.65
N GLY A 510 14.29 7.88 -44.73
CA GLY A 510 14.71 8.57 -45.96
C GLY A 510 13.58 8.92 -46.94
N GLN A 511 12.39 8.36 -46.77
CA GLN A 511 11.21 8.61 -47.61
C GLN A 511 10.41 9.81 -47.10
N THR A 512 9.60 10.42 -47.96
CA THR A 512 8.67 11.49 -47.58
C THR A 512 7.56 10.91 -46.71
N ALA A 513 7.45 11.38 -45.48
CA ALA A 513 6.39 11.02 -44.54
C ALA A 513 6.03 12.26 -43.73
N ASN A 514 4.92 12.91 -44.06
CA ASN A 514 4.58 14.22 -43.51
C ASN A 514 3.92 14.09 -42.14
N ARG A 515 4.69 14.31 -41.07
CA ARG A 515 4.26 14.46 -39.67
C ARG A 515 3.65 13.21 -39.02
N ILE A 516 3.41 12.16 -39.79
CA ILE A 516 3.06 10.81 -39.33
C ILE A 516 3.76 9.74 -40.18
N ALA A 517 4.17 8.65 -39.54
CA ALA A 517 4.75 7.49 -40.20
C ALA A 517 4.44 6.20 -39.41
N ARG A 518 4.41 5.07 -40.11
CA ARG A 518 4.24 3.71 -39.56
C ARG A 518 5.58 2.98 -39.62
N TRP A 519 5.93 2.26 -38.56
CA TRP A 519 7.07 1.36 -38.48
C TRP A 519 6.57 -0.06 -38.28
N ASP A 520 6.86 -0.92 -39.25
CA ASP A 520 6.39 -2.32 -39.29
C ASP A 520 7.30 -3.31 -38.53
N GLY A 521 8.23 -2.81 -37.73
CA GLY A 521 9.31 -3.60 -37.12
C GLY A 521 10.62 -3.57 -37.92
N SER A 522 10.56 -3.23 -39.21
CA SER A 522 11.72 -3.26 -40.12
C SER A 522 11.88 -2.01 -40.99
N SER A 523 10.78 -1.37 -41.36
CA SER A 523 10.75 -0.29 -42.35
C SER A 523 9.74 0.80 -42.01
N TRP A 524 10.06 2.03 -42.41
CA TRP A 524 9.17 3.18 -42.28
C TRP A 524 8.31 3.33 -43.53
N SER A 525 7.01 3.54 -43.36
CA SER A 525 6.07 3.88 -44.43
C SER A 525 5.23 5.12 -44.09
N ALA A 526 4.82 5.84 -45.13
CA ALA A 526 3.96 7.01 -45.00
C ALA A 526 2.48 6.60 -44.98
N LEU A 527 1.67 7.31 -44.19
CA LEU A 527 0.22 7.15 -44.19
C LEU A 527 -0.41 8.13 -45.17
N SER A 528 -0.67 7.67 -46.41
CA SER A 528 -1.12 8.52 -47.50
C SER A 528 -0.18 9.74 -47.69
N THR A 529 -0.70 10.93 -47.93
CA THR A 529 0.09 12.18 -48.03
C THR A 529 0.46 12.80 -46.67
N GLY A 530 0.02 12.21 -45.55
CA GLY A 530 0.26 12.67 -44.19
C GLY A 530 -0.53 13.92 -43.80
N MET A 531 0.04 14.74 -42.92
CA MET A 531 -0.57 15.98 -42.41
C MET A 531 0.20 17.23 -42.85
N ASN A 532 -0.51 18.36 -42.94
CA ASN A 532 0.10 19.67 -43.22
C ASN A 532 0.63 20.40 -41.97
N GLY A 533 0.45 19.83 -40.78
CA GLY A 533 0.84 20.41 -39.49
C GLY A 533 1.23 19.34 -38.49
N SER A 534 1.72 19.76 -37.33
CA SER A 534 2.33 18.87 -36.33
C SER A 534 1.30 17.95 -35.70
N VAL A 535 1.67 16.68 -35.49
CA VAL A 535 0.92 15.74 -34.66
C VAL A 535 1.48 15.80 -33.24
N PHE A 536 0.60 15.92 -32.24
CA PHE A 536 0.96 16.01 -30.82
C PHE A 536 0.41 14.87 -29.98
N ALA A 537 -0.69 14.23 -30.43
CA ALA A 537 -1.30 13.10 -29.75
C ALA A 537 -1.72 12.04 -30.75
N LEU A 538 -1.57 10.78 -30.35
CA LEU A 538 -2.05 9.60 -31.06
C LEU A 538 -2.75 8.69 -30.04
N THR A 539 -3.88 8.10 -30.41
CA THR A 539 -4.53 7.05 -29.60
C THR A 539 -5.33 6.13 -30.52
N VAL A 540 -5.61 4.92 -30.05
CA VAL A 540 -6.50 3.97 -30.73
C VAL A 540 -7.87 4.04 -30.07
N PHE A 541 -8.92 4.07 -30.88
CA PHE A 541 -10.30 4.05 -30.39
C PHE A 541 -11.18 3.28 -31.36
N ASP A 542 -12.13 2.52 -30.82
CA ASP A 542 -13.22 1.91 -31.60
C ASP A 542 -14.49 2.73 -31.40
N ASP A 543 -14.89 3.46 -32.44
CA ASP A 543 -16.12 4.25 -32.47
C ASP A 543 -17.36 3.44 -32.87
N GLY A 544 -17.27 2.11 -32.88
CA GLY A 544 -18.29 1.18 -33.34
C GLY A 544 -18.14 0.78 -34.81
N SER A 545 -17.12 1.30 -35.50
CA SER A 545 -16.77 0.89 -36.88
C SER A 545 -15.46 0.09 -36.95
N GLY A 546 -14.98 -0.38 -35.81
CA GLY A 546 -13.73 -1.10 -35.64
C GLY A 546 -12.60 -0.19 -35.12
N PRO A 547 -11.53 -0.77 -34.56
CA PRO A 547 -10.38 -0.01 -34.07
C PRO A 547 -9.78 0.88 -35.16
N ALA A 548 -9.54 2.14 -34.81
CA ALA A 548 -8.91 3.11 -35.70
C ALA A 548 -7.92 3.98 -34.94
N LEU A 549 -6.94 4.50 -35.69
CA LEU A 549 -5.96 5.45 -35.16
C LEU A 549 -6.50 6.87 -35.24
N TYR A 550 -6.50 7.58 -34.12
CA TYR A 550 -6.89 8.99 -34.05
C TYR A 550 -5.66 9.85 -33.84
N ALA A 551 -5.47 10.84 -34.72
CA ALA A 551 -4.40 11.81 -34.62
C ALA A 551 -4.95 13.16 -34.18
N GLY A 552 -4.33 13.76 -33.16
CA GLY A 552 -4.60 15.11 -32.68
C GLY A 552 -3.37 16.00 -32.87
N GLY A 553 -3.57 17.24 -33.29
CA GLY A 553 -2.44 18.13 -33.55
C GLY A 553 -2.81 19.54 -33.98
N SER A 554 -1.90 20.18 -34.71
CA SER A 554 -1.99 21.54 -35.27
C SER A 554 -2.09 21.52 -36.80
N PHE A 555 -2.90 20.61 -37.35
CA PHE A 555 -3.07 20.42 -38.79
C PHE A 555 -4.50 20.72 -39.22
N THR A 556 -4.69 21.14 -40.46
CA THR A 556 -6.03 21.35 -41.05
C THR A 556 -6.37 20.32 -42.11
N THR A 557 -5.37 19.60 -42.63
CA THR A 557 -5.57 18.53 -43.61
C THR A 557 -4.85 17.25 -43.23
N ALA A 558 -5.47 16.10 -43.51
CA ALA A 558 -4.89 14.76 -43.40
C ALA A 558 -5.24 13.94 -44.65
N GLY A 559 -4.26 13.32 -45.30
CA GLY A 559 -4.49 12.55 -46.53
C GLY A 559 -5.11 13.37 -47.68
N GLY A 560 -4.90 14.69 -47.69
CA GLY A 560 -5.53 15.62 -48.64
C GLY A 560 -6.97 16.04 -48.29
N GLN A 561 -7.57 15.47 -47.23
CA GLN A 561 -8.91 15.82 -46.74
C GLN A 561 -8.84 16.93 -45.69
N THR A 562 -9.85 17.78 -45.60
CA THR A 562 -9.97 18.79 -44.53
C THR A 562 -10.54 18.14 -43.28
N VAL A 563 -9.83 18.23 -42.14
CA VAL A 563 -10.14 17.47 -40.90
C VAL A 563 -10.14 18.33 -39.62
N ASN A 564 -9.47 19.50 -39.65
CA ASN A 564 -9.40 20.48 -38.54
C ASN A 564 -8.95 19.92 -37.18
N ASN A 565 -7.64 19.80 -37.01
CA ASN A 565 -6.87 19.48 -35.79
C ASN A 565 -7.07 18.07 -35.20
N ILE A 566 -7.98 17.28 -35.77
CA ILE A 566 -8.17 15.87 -35.42
C ILE A 566 -8.57 15.05 -36.64
N ALA A 567 -8.07 13.82 -36.78
CA ALA A 567 -8.44 12.93 -37.89
C ALA A 567 -8.45 11.46 -37.45
N ARG A 568 -9.30 10.66 -38.11
CA ARG A 568 -9.41 9.20 -37.94
C ARG A 568 -8.76 8.50 -39.12
N TRP A 569 -7.94 7.48 -38.87
CA TRP A 569 -7.35 6.58 -39.85
C TRP A 569 -7.96 5.20 -39.71
N ASP A 570 -8.64 4.74 -40.77
CA ASP A 570 -9.33 3.45 -40.82
C ASP A 570 -8.44 2.26 -41.24
N GLY A 571 -7.13 2.48 -41.31
CA GLY A 571 -6.17 1.52 -41.88
C GLY A 571 -5.80 1.83 -43.34
N SER A 572 -6.62 2.62 -44.05
CA SER A 572 -6.43 2.92 -45.47
C SER A 572 -6.59 4.41 -45.82
N SER A 573 -7.44 5.14 -45.11
CA SER A 573 -7.83 6.50 -45.43
C SER A 573 -8.03 7.36 -44.18
N TRP A 574 -7.76 8.66 -44.34
CA TRP A 574 -8.02 9.66 -43.31
C TRP A 574 -9.42 10.25 -43.48
N SER A 575 -10.16 10.38 -42.39
CA SER A 575 -11.47 11.05 -42.35
C SER A 575 -11.56 12.09 -41.22
N ALA A 576 -12.45 13.06 -41.41
CA ALA A 576 -12.74 14.10 -40.45
C ALA A 576 -13.73 13.63 -39.38
N LEU A 577 -13.58 14.15 -38.15
CA LEU A 577 -14.57 13.95 -37.08
C LEU A 577 -15.52 15.15 -37.03
N ALA A 578 -16.66 15.02 -37.70
CA ALA A 578 -17.58 16.13 -37.94
C ALA A 578 -16.84 17.35 -38.52
N THR A 579 -17.02 18.55 -37.97
CA THR A 579 -16.29 19.77 -38.40
C THR A 579 -14.92 19.95 -37.72
N GLY A 580 -14.53 19.03 -36.84
CA GLY A 580 -13.28 19.06 -36.07
C GLY A 580 -13.25 20.13 -34.97
N LEU A 581 -12.04 20.59 -34.65
CA LEU A 581 -11.77 21.57 -33.59
C LEU A 581 -11.06 22.82 -34.13
N ASN A 582 -11.23 23.96 -33.46
CA ASN A 582 -10.65 25.24 -33.89
C ASN A 582 -9.24 25.54 -33.33
N GLY A 583 -8.62 24.61 -32.62
CA GLY A 583 -7.31 24.77 -32.00
C GLY A 583 -6.63 23.43 -31.81
N SER A 584 -5.35 23.46 -31.42
CA SER A 584 -4.54 22.24 -31.37
C SER A 584 -5.02 21.25 -30.31
N VAL A 585 -5.02 19.97 -30.67
CA VAL A 585 -5.21 18.86 -29.74
C VAL A 585 -3.85 18.41 -29.23
N LEU A 586 -3.68 18.34 -27.92
CA LEU A 586 -2.41 18.01 -27.25
C LEU A 586 -2.47 16.66 -26.52
N ALA A 587 -3.65 16.23 -26.10
CA ALA A 587 -3.87 14.96 -25.43
C ALA A 587 -5.10 14.27 -25.99
N LEU A 588 -5.03 12.94 -26.11
CA LEU A 588 -6.13 12.06 -26.47
C LEU A 588 -6.11 10.87 -25.52
N THR A 589 -7.28 10.48 -25.01
CA THR A 589 -7.46 9.22 -24.25
C THR A 589 -8.85 8.67 -24.51
N VAL A 590 -9.01 7.36 -24.33
CA VAL A 590 -10.32 6.72 -24.27
C VAL A 590 -10.74 6.61 -22.81
N PHE A 591 -12.01 6.85 -22.52
CA PHE A 591 -12.61 6.67 -21.20
C PHE A 591 -14.08 6.26 -21.35
N ASP A 592 -14.55 5.39 -20.47
CA ASP A 592 -15.97 5.09 -20.33
C ASP A 592 -16.51 5.80 -19.08
N ASP A 593 -17.34 6.82 -19.30
CA ASP A 593 -18.00 7.59 -18.23
C ASP A 593 -19.34 6.97 -17.78
N GLY A 594 -19.59 5.70 -18.12
CA GLY A 594 -20.82 4.98 -17.86
C GLY A 594 -21.83 5.08 -19.01
N SER A 595 -21.49 5.76 -20.11
CA SER A 595 -22.30 5.82 -21.33
C SER A 595 -21.67 5.11 -22.53
N GLY A 596 -20.67 4.26 -22.26
CA GLY A 596 -19.86 3.55 -23.24
C GLY A 596 -18.54 4.26 -23.52
N PRO A 597 -17.54 3.53 -24.07
CA PRO A 597 -16.24 4.10 -24.42
C PRO A 597 -16.37 5.30 -25.36
N ALA A 598 -15.67 6.38 -25.01
CA ALA A 598 -15.62 7.59 -25.81
C ALA A 598 -14.19 8.15 -25.88
N LEU A 599 -13.93 8.90 -26.95
CA LEU A 599 -12.66 9.60 -27.14
C LEU A 599 -12.71 10.98 -26.46
N TYR A 600 -11.75 11.27 -25.59
CA TYR A 600 -11.61 12.56 -24.93
C TYR A 600 -10.38 13.28 -25.49
N ALA A 601 -10.56 14.55 -25.83
CA ALA A 601 -9.51 15.40 -26.34
C ALA A 601 -9.27 16.58 -25.41
N GLY A 602 -7.99 16.85 -25.12
CA GLY A 602 -7.51 18.01 -24.37
C GLY A 602 -6.58 18.86 -25.24
N GLY A 603 -6.59 20.19 -25.11
CA GLY A 603 -5.72 21.04 -25.92
C GLY A 603 -5.95 22.54 -25.79
N LEU A 604 -5.76 23.29 -26.89
CA LEU A 604 -5.87 24.76 -26.98
C LEU A 604 -7.15 25.25 -27.70
N PHE A 605 -8.15 24.39 -27.85
CA PHE A 605 -9.37 24.71 -28.61
C PHE A 605 -10.48 25.30 -27.72
N THR A 606 -11.35 26.09 -28.35
CA THR A 606 -12.52 26.73 -27.74
C THR A 606 -13.83 26.39 -28.46
N ARG A 607 -13.75 25.64 -29.56
CA ARG A 607 -14.90 25.11 -30.29
C ARG A 607 -14.64 23.70 -30.80
N ALA A 608 -15.66 22.86 -30.74
CA ALA A 608 -15.68 21.52 -31.30
C ALA A 608 -17.07 21.23 -31.89
N GLY A 609 -17.13 20.75 -33.14
CA GLY A 609 -18.43 20.49 -33.78
C GLY A 609 -19.34 21.72 -33.90
N GLY A 610 -18.78 22.93 -33.91
CA GLY A 610 -19.52 24.21 -33.88
C GLY A 610 -19.98 24.69 -32.48
N GLN A 611 -19.91 23.82 -31.46
CA GLN A 611 -20.26 24.15 -30.07
C GLN A 611 -19.10 24.89 -29.37
N VAL A 612 -19.44 25.75 -28.41
CA VAL A 612 -18.44 26.37 -27.52
C VAL A 612 -18.04 25.36 -26.47
N VAL A 613 -16.74 25.09 -26.37
CA VAL A 613 -16.13 24.21 -25.37
C VAL A 613 -14.94 24.94 -24.76
N ARG A 614 -14.34 24.42 -23.68
CA ARG A 614 -13.12 25.02 -23.12
C ARG A 614 -12.05 23.97 -22.86
N PHE A 615 -11.13 23.84 -23.82
CA PHE A 615 -9.88 23.07 -23.74
C PHE A 615 -10.00 21.56 -23.49
N ILE A 616 -11.21 21.04 -23.29
CA ILE A 616 -11.52 19.62 -23.15
C ILE A 616 -12.88 19.29 -23.79
N VAL A 617 -13.00 18.13 -24.44
CA VAL A 617 -14.21 17.69 -25.13
C VAL A 617 -14.29 16.16 -25.20
N ARG A 618 -15.52 15.62 -25.30
CA ARG A 618 -15.84 14.20 -25.48
C ARG A 618 -16.39 13.94 -26.88
N TRP A 619 -16.00 12.84 -27.50
CA TRP A 619 -16.53 12.31 -28.76
C TRP A 619 -17.14 10.94 -28.56
N ASN A 620 -18.44 10.83 -28.85
CA ASN A 620 -19.21 9.60 -28.67
C ASN A 620 -19.27 8.71 -29.92
N GLY A 621 -18.34 8.88 -30.86
CA GLY A 621 -18.37 8.22 -32.17
C GLY A 621 -19.10 9.00 -33.25
N SER A 622 -19.94 9.99 -32.90
CA SER A 622 -20.73 10.76 -33.89
C SER A 622 -20.77 12.27 -33.66
N SER A 623 -20.60 12.72 -32.42
CA SER A 623 -20.75 14.13 -32.03
C SER A 623 -19.83 14.52 -30.88
N TRP A 624 -19.45 15.80 -30.88
CA TRP A 624 -18.65 16.42 -29.83
C TRP A 624 -19.56 16.99 -28.72
N SER A 625 -19.22 16.76 -27.46
CA SER A 625 -19.90 17.36 -26.30
C SER A 625 -18.90 17.96 -25.28
N PRO A 626 -19.24 19.09 -24.65
CA PRO A 626 -18.41 19.66 -23.58
C PRO A 626 -18.45 18.80 -22.31
N LEU A 627 -17.38 18.85 -21.50
CA LEU A 627 -17.35 18.31 -20.15
C LEU A 627 -17.62 19.41 -19.13
N GLY A 628 -18.89 19.57 -18.75
CA GLY A 628 -19.32 20.66 -17.86
C GLY A 628 -18.93 22.03 -18.44
N SER A 629 -18.33 22.89 -17.60
CA SER A 629 -17.82 24.21 -18.04
C SER A 629 -16.41 24.19 -18.66
N GLY A 630 -15.75 23.02 -18.69
CA GLY A 630 -14.38 22.84 -19.17
C GLY A 630 -13.31 23.47 -18.28
N MET A 631 -12.17 23.81 -18.87
CA MET A 631 -10.98 24.39 -18.19
C MET A 631 -10.82 25.88 -18.51
N ASN A 632 -9.98 26.60 -17.76
CA ASN A 632 -9.63 28.00 -18.11
C ASN A 632 -8.33 28.14 -18.91
N GLU A 633 -7.54 27.09 -19.06
CA GLU A 633 -6.28 27.06 -19.81
C GLU A 633 -6.09 25.68 -20.46
N ARG A 634 -5.03 25.52 -21.25
CA ARG A 634 -4.67 24.30 -21.99
C ARG A 634 -4.49 23.06 -21.12
N VAL A 635 -4.96 21.94 -21.65
CA VAL A 635 -4.77 20.57 -21.11
C VAL A 635 -3.65 19.90 -21.91
N PHE A 636 -2.64 19.37 -21.20
CA PHE A 636 -1.47 18.73 -21.79
C PHE A 636 -1.49 17.21 -21.69
N ALA A 637 -2.14 16.67 -20.64
CA ALA A 637 -2.18 15.23 -20.38
C ALA A 637 -3.58 14.80 -19.97
N LEU A 638 -3.97 13.60 -20.39
CA LEU A 638 -5.18 12.92 -19.97
C LEU A 638 -4.83 11.46 -19.66
N THR A 639 -5.33 10.93 -18.55
CA THR A 639 -5.26 9.50 -18.23
C THR A 639 -6.52 9.06 -17.51
N VAL A 640 -6.80 7.77 -17.53
CA VAL A 640 -7.82 7.16 -16.67
C VAL A 640 -7.13 6.59 -15.44
N PHE A 641 -7.74 6.74 -14.28
CA PHE A 641 -7.28 6.13 -13.03
C PHE A 641 -8.49 5.82 -12.13
N ASP A 642 -8.41 4.74 -11.37
CA ASP A 642 -9.37 4.42 -10.32
C ASP A 642 -8.68 4.61 -8.96
N ASP A 643 -9.09 5.64 -8.23
CA ASP A 643 -8.60 5.97 -6.89
C ASP A 643 -9.37 5.23 -5.77
N GLY A 644 -10.10 4.17 -6.11
CA GLY A 644 -10.95 3.40 -5.22
C GLY A 644 -12.40 3.91 -5.15
N SER A 645 -12.72 4.98 -5.88
CA SER A 645 -14.11 5.48 -6.03
C SER A 645 -14.72 5.21 -7.41
N GLY A 646 -14.06 4.35 -8.20
CA GLY A 646 -14.42 4.00 -9.56
C GLY A 646 -13.56 4.76 -10.59
N PRO A 647 -13.47 4.24 -11.84
CA PRO A 647 -12.68 4.85 -12.90
C PRO A 647 -13.08 6.30 -13.17
N ALA A 648 -12.08 7.18 -13.25
CA ALA A 648 -12.28 8.59 -13.55
C ALA A 648 -11.22 9.10 -14.53
N LEU A 649 -11.57 10.17 -15.24
CA LEU A 649 -10.65 10.87 -16.14
C LEU A 649 -9.87 11.94 -15.36
N TYR A 650 -8.55 11.89 -15.44
CA TYR A 650 -7.65 12.88 -14.84
C TYR A 650 -7.04 13.75 -15.92
N ALA A 651 -7.07 15.06 -15.71
CA ALA A 651 -6.54 16.05 -16.63
C ALA A 651 -5.37 16.81 -15.99
N GLY A 652 -4.22 16.78 -16.65
CA GLY A 652 -3.03 17.57 -16.31
C GLY A 652 -2.85 18.71 -17.30
N GLY A 653 -2.49 19.91 -16.84
CA GLY A 653 -2.39 21.07 -17.72
C GLY A 653 -1.78 22.29 -17.08
N ALA A 654 -2.03 23.46 -17.68
CA ALA A 654 -1.65 24.77 -17.15
C ALA A 654 -2.82 25.53 -16.49
N PHE A 655 -3.96 24.87 -16.31
CA PHE A 655 -5.20 25.47 -15.83
C PHE A 655 -5.17 25.68 -14.31
N THR A 656 -6.00 26.61 -13.83
CA THR A 656 -6.22 26.85 -12.39
C THR A 656 -7.67 26.61 -11.97
N THR A 657 -8.55 26.39 -12.94
CA THR A 657 -9.95 26.03 -12.68
C THR A 657 -10.44 24.94 -13.62
N ALA A 658 -11.22 24.01 -13.09
CA ALA A 658 -11.90 22.94 -13.82
C ALA A 658 -13.39 22.92 -13.43
N GLY A 659 -14.30 22.97 -14.40
CA GLY A 659 -15.75 23.00 -14.12
C GLY A 659 -16.21 24.21 -13.30
N GLY A 660 -15.44 25.29 -13.25
CA GLY A 660 -15.70 26.47 -12.41
C GLY A 660 -15.20 26.36 -10.96
N GLN A 661 -14.56 25.24 -10.59
CA GLN A 661 -13.93 25.03 -9.28
C GLN A 661 -12.42 25.22 -9.37
N THR A 662 -11.78 25.59 -8.26
CA THR A 662 -10.32 25.66 -8.17
C THR A 662 -9.72 24.26 -8.36
N ALA A 663 -8.81 24.15 -9.32
CA ALA A 663 -8.06 22.94 -9.59
C ALA A 663 -6.73 23.35 -10.24
N ASN A 664 -5.65 23.38 -9.44
CA ASN A 664 -4.36 23.89 -9.91
C ASN A 664 -3.61 22.80 -10.67
N ASN A 665 -3.60 22.91 -12.00
CA ASN A 665 -2.85 22.11 -12.98
C ASN A 665 -3.18 20.60 -13.01
N ILE A 666 -4.05 20.11 -12.13
CA ILE A 666 -4.52 18.72 -12.07
C ILE A 666 -5.99 18.68 -11.61
N ALA A 667 -6.83 17.90 -12.27
CA ALA A 667 -8.24 17.75 -11.95
C ALA A 667 -8.76 16.34 -12.27
N ARG A 668 -9.80 15.90 -11.54
CA ARG A 668 -10.49 14.62 -11.69
C ARG A 668 -11.91 14.84 -12.21
N TRP A 669 -12.35 14.04 -13.17
CA TRP A 669 -13.72 14.00 -13.70
C TRP A 669 -14.37 12.66 -13.38
N ASN A 670 -15.43 12.69 -12.57
CA ASN A 670 -16.13 11.50 -12.11
C ASN A 670 -17.27 11.04 -13.05
N GLY A 671 -17.25 11.46 -14.30
CA GLY A 671 -18.37 11.25 -15.24
C GLY A 671 -19.42 12.37 -15.25
N SER A 672 -19.46 13.22 -14.22
CA SER A 672 -20.48 14.29 -14.11
C SER A 672 -19.94 15.66 -13.69
N SER A 673 -18.85 15.70 -12.91
CA SER A 673 -18.30 16.92 -12.32
C SER A 673 -16.78 16.85 -12.18
N TRP A 674 -16.16 18.02 -12.22
CA TRP A 674 -14.72 18.20 -11.99
C TRP A 674 -14.45 18.49 -10.51
N SER A 675 -13.37 17.91 -9.97
CA SER A 675 -12.81 18.26 -8.67
C SER A 675 -11.29 18.45 -8.76
N GLY A 676 -10.74 19.30 -7.89
CA GLY A 676 -9.29 19.40 -7.68
C GLY A 676 -8.76 18.25 -6.82
N LEU A 677 -7.46 17.96 -6.92
CA LEU A 677 -6.77 16.97 -6.08
C LEU A 677 -5.91 17.70 -5.04
N SER A 678 -6.40 17.79 -3.80
CA SER A 678 -5.78 18.62 -2.75
C SER A 678 -5.57 20.07 -3.25
N THR A 679 -4.45 20.71 -2.91
CA THR A 679 -4.08 22.05 -3.40
C THR A 679 -3.54 22.05 -4.84
N GLY A 680 -3.35 20.88 -5.46
CA GLY A 680 -2.86 20.70 -6.82
C GLY A 680 -1.34 20.91 -6.97
N MET A 681 -0.91 21.37 -8.15
CA MET A 681 0.50 21.63 -8.48
C MET A 681 0.78 23.11 -8.66
N ASN A 682 2.01 23.53 -8.42
CA ASN A 682 2.43 24.93 -8.62
C ASN A 682 2.84 25.27 -10.07
N ALA A 683 2.96 24.29 -10.96
CA ALA A 683 3.26 24.49 -12.37
C ALA A 683 2.61 23.41 -13.25
N SER A 684 2.84 23.48 -14.57
CA SER A 684 2.16 22.63 -15.53
C SER A 684 2.49 21.15 -15.38
N VAL A 685 1.45 20.31 -15.44
CA VAL A 685 1.56 18.85 -15.57
C VAL A 685 1.56 18.51 -17.05
N LEU A 686 2.63 17.85 -17.52
CA LEU A 686 2.84 17.51 -18.93
C LEU A 686 2.64 16.02 -19.21
N ALA A 687 2.79 15.17 -18.20
CA ALA A 687 2.60 13.73 -18.30
C ALA A 687 1.81 13.23 -17.10
N LEU A 688 0.91 12.28 -17.36
CA LEU A 688 0.20 11.51 -16.35
C LEU A 688 0.29 10.04 -16.72
N THR A 689 0.54 9.19 -15.74
CA THR A 689 0.44 7.74 -15.91
C THR A 689 0.00 7.09 -14.61
N VAL A 690 -0.51 5.86 -14.70
CA VAL A 690 -0.82 5.04 -13.53
C VAL A 690 0.28 4.01 -13.40
N PHE A 691 0.78 3.82 -12.19
CA PHE A 691 1.77 2.81 -11.89
C PHE A 691 1.49 2.25 -10.49
N ASP A 692 1.64 0.95 -10.32
CA ASP A 692 1.69 0.33 -9.01
C ASP A 692 3.17 0.21 -8.63
N ASP A 693 3.58 0.87 -7.55
CA ASP A 693 4.94 0.83 -7.01
C ASP A 693 5.09 -0.17 -5.84
N GLY A 694 4.15 -1.10 -5.70
CA GLY A 694 4.10 -2.10 -4.63
C GLY A 694 3.27 -1.64 -3.42
N PHE A 695 2.53 -0.54 -3.56
CA PHE A 695 1.58 0.00 -2.57
C PHE A 695 0.18 0.19 -3.16
N GLY A 696 -0.10 -0.50 -4.25
CA GLY A 696 -1.32 -0.35 -5.03
C GLY A 696 -1.18 0.71 -6.14
N PRO A 697 -2.11 0.68 -7.12
CA PRO A 697 -2.11 1.64 -8.23
C PRO A 697 -2.18 3.08 -7.73
N ALA A 698 -1.27 3.91 -8.24
CA ALA A 698 -1.20 5.33 -7.93
C ALA A 698 -1.06 6.16 -9.22
N LEU A 699 -1.49 7.41 -9.14
CA LEU A 699 -1.35 8.36 -10.24
C LEU A 699 -0.02 9.11 -10.11
N TYR A 700 0.75 9.14 -11.19
CA TYR A 700 2.03 9.84 -11.26
C TYR A 700 1.91 11.04 -12.19
N ALA A 701 2.37 12.20 -11.70
CA ALA A 701 2.37 13.43 -12.45
C ALA A 701 3.81 13.89 -12.71
N GLY A 702 4.14 14.10 -13.98
CA GLY A 702 5.41 14.68 -14.43
C GLY A 702 5.20 16.04 -15.09
N GLY A 703 6.13 16.96 -14.91
CA GLY A 703 6.05 18.27 -15.55
C GLY A 703 7.06 19.29 -15.06
N ASP A 704 6.65 20.56 -15.05
CA ASP A 704 7.47 21.70 -14.59
C ASP A 704 7.30 21.99 -13.09
N LEU A 705 6.55 21.13 -12.38
CA LEU A 705 6.20 21.31 -10.97
C LEU A 705 7.44 21.25 -10.07
N THR A 706 7.46 22.10 -9.04
CA THR A 706 8.42 22.05 -7.92
C THR A 706 7.71 21.83 -6.58
N GLN A 707 6.38 21.86 -6.58
CA GLN A 707 5.53 21.53 -5.44
C GLN A 707 4.27 20.78 -5.89
N ALA A 708 3.85 19.81 -5.07
CA ALA A 708 2.63 19.02 -5.24
C ALA A 708 1.92 18.86 -3.91
N GLY A 709 0.64 19.25 -3.83
CA GLY A 709 -0.15 19.16 -2.60
C GLY A 709 0.39 19.97 -1.40
N GLY A 710 1.23 20.99 -1.66
CA GLY A 710 1.95 21.76 -0.64
C GLY A 710 3.33 21.20 -0.25
N ASN A 711 3.68 20.01 -0.73
CA ASN A 711 4.98 19.37 -0.50
C ASN A 711 5.98 19.75 -1.60
N SER A 712 7.27 19.84 -1.26
CA SER A 712 8.34 19.98 -2.25
C SER A 712 8.43 18.71 -3.09
N ALA A 713 8.25 18.82 -4.39
CA ALA A 713 8.29 17.70 -5.33
C ALA A 713 8.94 18.18 -6.63
N ASN A 714 10.11 17.64 -6.98
CA ASN A 714 10.90 18.16 -8.10
C ASN A 714 10.54 17.41 -9.40
N HIS A 715 9.69 18.04 -10.21
CA HIS A 715 9.29 17.64 -11.56
C HIS A 715 8.52 16.32 -11.69
N ILE A 716 8.35 15.59 -10.59
CA ILE A 716 7.54 14.38 -10.50
C ILE A 716 6.88 14.26 -9.11
N ALA A 717 5.65 13.76 -9.06
CA ALA A 717 4.93 13.51 -7.83
C ALA A 717 3.99 12.29 -7.95
N ARG A 718 3.74 11.62 -6.81
CA ARG A 718 2.85 10.46 -6.69
C ARG A 718 1.60 10.81 -5.90
N TRP A 719 0.43 10.41 -6.40
CA TRP A 719 -0.88 10.54 -5.76
C TRP A 719 -1.46 9.18 -5.39
N ASN A 720 -1.70 8.98 -4.10
CA ASN A 720 -2.22 7.71 -3.54
C ASN A 720 -3.75 7.67 -3.41
N GLY A 721 -4.48 8.58 -4.06
CA GLY A 721 -5.93 8.74 -3.87
C GLY A 721 -6.30 9.81 -2.84
N THR A 722 -5.39 10.21 -1.95
CA THR A 722 -5.68 11.20 -0.89
C THR A 722 -4.67 12.33 -0.78
N SER A 723 -3.39 12.08 -1.06
CA SER A 723 -2.30 13.03 -0.87
C SER A 723 -1.20 12.88 -1.93
N TRP A 724 -0.51 14.00 -2.19
CA TRP A 724 0.67 14.04 -3.07
C TRP A 724 1.94 13.86 -2.26
N SER A 725 2.85 13.04 -2.77
CA SER A 725 4.17 12.78 -2.19
C SER A 725 5.28 12.97 -3.24
N PRO A 726 6.48 13.44 -2.82
CA PRO A 726 7.65 13.46 -3.68
C PRO A 726 8.19 12.03 -3.91
N LEU A 727 9.01 11.88 -4.95
CA LEU A 727 9.70 10.62 -5.27
C LEU A 727 11.21 10.85 -5.20
N GLY A 728 11.80 10.52 -4.04
CA GLY A 728 13.21 10.80 -3.75
C GLY A 728 13.51 12.31 -3.87
N SER A 729 14.68 12.65 -4.40
CA SER A 729 15.00 14.04 -4.74
C SER A 729 14.32 14.54 -6.03
N GLY A 730 13.60 13.67 -6.75
CA GLY A 730 12.98 13.94 -8.05
C GLY A 730 13.98 14.13 -9.18
N MET A 731 13.62 14.93 -10.18
CA MET A 731 14.47 15.26 -11.34
C MET A 731 14.98 16.71 -11.23
N ASP A 732 16.07 17.02 -11.93
CA ASP A 732 16.61 18.39 -12.00
C ASP A 732 15.94 19.29 -13.04
N ASN A 733 15.04 18.74 -13.86
CA ASN A 733 14.34 19.47 -14.92
C ASN A 733 13.04 18.77 -15.34
N THR A 734 12.33 19.36 -16.30
CA THR A 734 11.02 18.93 -16.81
C THR A 734 10.96 17.44 -17.18
N VAL A 735 9.95 16.75 -16.64
CA VAL A 735 9.48 15.44 -17.11
C VAL A 735 8.39 15.66 -18.16
N SER A 736 8.57 15.11 -19.36
CA SER A 736 7.65 15.29 -20.51
C SER A 736 6.84 14.03 -20.85
N SER A 737 7.29 12.86 -20.41
CA SER A 737 6.63 11.58 -20.69
C SER A 737 6.87 10.61 -19.54
N LEU A 738 5.84 9.84 -19.20
CA LEU A 738 5.86 8.77 -18.21
C LEU A 738 5.24 7.52 -18.83
N VAL A 739 5.91 6.38 -18.71
CA VAL A 739 5.44 5.07 -19.22
C VAL A 739 5.82 3.98 -18.24
N VAL A 740 4.97 2.98 -18.08
CA VAL A 740 5.30 1.75 -17.37
C VAL A 740 5.91 0.76 -18.36
N PHE A 741 7.04 0.16 -18.01
CA PHE A 741 7.68 -0.87 -18.82
C PHE A 741 8.36 -1.89 -17.92
N ASN A 742 8.23 -3.17 -18.26
CA ASN A 742 8.97 -4.26 -17.66
C ASN A 742 10.16 -4.62 -18.56
N ASP A 743 11.35 -4.28 -18.12
CA ASP A 743 12.61 -4.58 -18.80
C ASP A 743 13.22 -5.93 -18.42
N GLY A 744 12.43 -6.81 -17.79
CA GLY A 744 12.84 -8.10 -17.25
C GLY A 744 13.33 -8.04 -15.80
N GLN A 745 13.27 -6.86 -15.15
CA GLN A 745 13.58 -6.68 -13.72
C GLN A 745 12.35 -6.27 -12.90
N GLY A 746 11.16 -6.64 -13.39
CA GLY A 746 9.87 -6.23 -12.85
C GLY A 746 9.35 -4.93 -13.48
N PRO A 747 8.04 -4.64 -13.33
CA PRO A 747 7.45 -3.39 -13.80
C PRO A 747 8.13 -2.18 -13.16
N ALA A 748 8.51 -1.21 -13.99
CA ALA A 748 9.11 0.03 -13.52
C ALA A 748 8.50 1.24 -14.21
N LEU A 749 8.54 2.38 -13.51
CA LEU A 749 8.13 3.66 -14.06
C LEU A 749 9.30 4.30 -14.80
N TYR A 750 9.15 4.55 -16.09
CA TYR A 750 10.11 5.28 -16.89
C TYR A 750 9.71 6.73 -17.04
N ALA A 751 10.64 7.63 -16.71
CA ALA A 751 10.50 9.07 -16.92
C ALA A 751 11.39 9.50 -18.08
N GLY A 752 10.81 10.24 -19.03
CA GLY A 752 11.51 10.86 -20.15
C GLY A 752 11.30 12.38 -20.13
N GLY A 753 12.35 13.15 -20.37
CA GLY A 753 12.25 14.60 -20.24
C GLY A 753 13.49 15.35 -20.71
N ARG A 754 13.72 16.55 -20.14
CA ARG A 754 14.89 17.40 -20.40
C ARG A 754 15.88 17.42 -19.22
N PHE A 755 15.78 16.44 -18.33
CA PHE A 755 16.57 16.34 -17.12
C PHE A 755 17.92 15.67 -17.39
N SER A 756 18.91 15.99 -16.56
CA SER A 756 20.25 15.39 -16.59
C SER A 756 20.57 14.60 -15.32
N VAL A 757 19.76 14.76 -14.28
CA VAL A 757 19.88 14.10 -12.98
C VAL A 757 18.52 13.61 -12.52
N ALA A 758 18.47 12.38 -12.00
CA ALA A 758 17.32 11.79 -11.32
C ALA A 758 17.80 11.20 -9.99
N ASP A 759 17.15 11.59 -8.89
CA ASP A 759 17.50 11.17 -7.52
C ASP A 759 18.98 11.38 -7.18
N GLY A 760 19.51 12.56 -7.54
CA GLY A 760 20.92 12.91 -7.35
C GLY A 760 21.91 12.18 -8.28
N SER A 761 21.46 11.21 -9.07
CA SER A 761 22.29 10.41 -9.98
C SER A 761 22.20 10.89 -11.43
N PRO A 762 23.29 10.88 -12.22
CA PRO A 762 23.25 11.25 -13.63
C PRO A 762 22.26 10.38 -14.40
N ALA A 763 21.29 11.00 -15.08
CA ALA A 763 20.27 10.35 -15.89
C ALA A 763 20.02 11.21 -17.14
N SER A 764 20.61 10.81 -18.27
CA SER A 764 20.61 11.61 -19.50
C SER A 764 19.26 11.55 -20.22
N ASN A 765 18.35 12.44 -19.82
CA ASN A 765 17.00 12.65 -20.36
C ASN A 765 16.02 11.48 -20.21
N ILE A 766 16.45 10.37 -19.60
CA ILE A 766 15.61 9.21 -19.28
C ILE A 766 16.10 8.53 -17.99
N ALA A 767 15.16 8.11 -17.15
CA ALA A 767 15.42 7.42 -15.89
C ALA A 767 14.38 6.32 -15.64
N ARG A 768 14.80 5.24 -14.97
CA ARG A 768 13.97 4.12 -14.51
C ARG A 768 13.77 4.23 -13.01
N GLY A 769 12.53 4.43 -12.59
CA GLY A 769 12.08 4.43 -11.20
C GLY A 769 11.57 3.05 -10.84
N SER A 770 12.29 2.36 -9.96
CA SER A 770 11.90 1.04 -9.47
C SER A 770 11.69 1.04 -7.98
N SER A 771 10.65 0.35 -7.55
CA SER A 771 10.41 0.10 -6.13
C SER A 771 11.30 -1.07 -5.71
N PRO A 772 12.04 -0.97 -4.59
CA PRO A 772 12.75 -2.10 -4.00
C PRO A 772 11.83 -3.29 -3.71
N ARG A 773 10.51 -3.05 -3.59
CA ARG A 773 9.50 -4.11 -3.42
C ARG A 773 9.12 -4.79 -4.74
N LEU A 774 9.25 -4.10 -5.87
CA LEU A 774 8.92 -4.62 -7.19
C LEU A 774 10.13 -5.08 -7.99
N THR A 775 11.35 -4.96 -7.44
CA THR A 775 12.48 -5.77 -7.88
C THR A 775 12.25 -7.21 -7.45
N ASN A 776 11.18 -7.82 -7.98
CA ASN A 776 10.94 -9.23 -7.82
C ASN A 776 11.76 -9.92 -8.92
N PRO A 777 12.80 -10.72 -8.58
CA PRO A 777 13.45 -11.59 -9.55
C PRO A 777 12.49 -12.65 -10.12
N CYS A 778 11.24 -12.69 -9.63
CA CYS A 778 10.28 -13.75 -9.88
C CYS A 778 8.90 -13.20 -10.31
N PRO A 779 8.66 -12.95 -11.61
CA PRO A 779 7.45 -12.31 -12.12
C PRO A 779 6.13 -13.01 -11.77
N ALA A 780 6.13 -14.33 -11.62
CA ALA A 780 4.93 -15.12 -11.31
C ALA A 780 4.52 -15.13 -9.83
N ASP A 781 5.29 -14.49 -8.96
CA ASP A 781 4.89 -14.18 -7.58
C ASP A 781 4.08 -12.86 -7.59
N ILE A 782 2.78 -13.02 -7.86
CA ILE A 782 1.84 -11.91 -8.11
C ILE A 782 1.28 -11.33 -6.80
N ASN A 783 1.43 -12.07 -5.70
CA ASN A 783 1.03 -11.62 -4.37
C ASN A 783 2.19 -10.90 -3.64
N GLY A 784 3.43 -11.04 -4.14
CA GLY A 784 4.62 -10.32 -3.70
C GLY A 784 5.21 -10.85 -2.38
N ASP A 785 4.98 -12.13 -2.06
CA ASP A 785 5.45 -12.76 -0.83
C ASP A 785 6.83 -13.45 -0.96
N GLY A 786 7.38 -13.49 -2.17
CA GLY A 786 8.67 -14.06 -2.51
C GLY A 786 8.65 -15.56 -2.84
N ILE A 787 7.49 -16.19 -3.01
CA ILE A 787 7.32 -17.63 -3.28
C ILE A 787 6.28 -17.82 -4.39
N ILE A 788 6.65 -18.43 -5.53
CA ILE A 788 5.66 -18.88 -6.53
C ILE A 788 4.93 -20.10 -6.00
N ASP A 789 3.63 -19.96 -5.72
CA ASP A 789 2.77 -21.10 -5.41
C ASP A 789 1.31 -20.93 -5.87
N ALA A 790 0.44 -21.85 -5.43
CA ALA A 790 -0.95 -21.85 -5.87
C ALA A 790 -1.70 -20.55 -5.51
N ASP A 791 -1.27 -19.83 -4.47
CA ASP A 791 -1.88 -18.56 -4.09
C ASP A 791 -1.64 -17.49 -5.16
N ASP A 792 -0.50 -17.48 -5.85
CA ASP A 792 -0.28 -16.63 -7.02
C ASP A 792 -1.11 -17.04 -8.22
N PHE A 793 -1.24 -18.34 -8.46
CA PHE A 793 -2.04 -18.87 -9.55
C PHE A 793 -3.51 -18.49 -9.40
N PHE A 794 -4.06 -18.62 -8.19
CA PHE A 794 -5.45 -18.28 -7.92
C PHE A 794 -5.67 -16.77 -7.86
N LEU A 795 -4.70 -16.00 -7.36
CA LEU A 795 -4.76 -14.54 -7.42
C LEU A 795 -4.74 -14.05 -8.87
N PHE A 796 -3.84 -14.56 -9.71
CA PHE A 796 -3.81 -14.26 -11.13
C PHE A 796 -5.13 -14.64 -11.81
N LEU A 797 -5.69 -15.82 -11.57
CA LEU A 797 -6.98 -16.22 -12.15
C LEU A 797 -8.13 -15.27 -11.78
N ALA A 798 -8.14 -14.81 -10.53
CA ALA A 798 -9.14 -13.88 -10.04
C ALA A 798 -8.99 -12.50 -10.66
N LEU A 799 -7.75 -12.01 -10.81
CA LEU A 799 -7.41 -10.75 -11.48
C LEU A 799 -7.76 -10.81 -12.97
N PHE A 800 -7.39 -11.91 -13.63
CA PHE A 800 -7.66 -12.20 -15.03
C PHE A 800 -9.17 -12.24 -15.34
N ALA A 801 -9.94 -12.95 -14.50
CA ALA A 801 -11.39 -13.00 -14.63
C ALA A 801 -12.08 -11.65 -14.34
N ALA A 802 -11.44 -10.80 -13.54
CA ALA A 802 -11.92 -9.45 -13.23
C ALA A 802 -11.52 -8.41 -14.28
N GLY A 803 -10.68 -8.76 -15.26
CA GLY A 803 -10.08 -7.79 -16.19
C GLY A 803 -9.21 -6.76 -15.47
N ASP A 804 -8.53 -7.17 -14.38
CA ASP A 804 -7.64 -6.30 -13.61
C ASP A 804 -6.32 -6.08 -14.38
N PRO A 805 -5.84 -4.83 -14.55
CA PRO A 805 -4.59 -4.55 -15.28
C PRO A 805 -3.35 -5.28 -14.75
N ARG A 806 -3.35 -5.78 -13.52
CA ARG A 806 -2.26 -6.63 -12.98
C ARG A 806 -2.19 -8.02 -13.63
N SER A 807 -3.22 -8.42 -14.37
CA SER A 807 -3.27 -9.66 -15.13
C SER A 807 -2.84 -9.49 -16.59
N ASP A 808 -2.46 -8.28 -17.02
CA ASP A 808 -1.77 -8.02 -18.29
C ASP A 808 -0.28 -8.40 -18.13
N PHE A 809 -0.02 -9.71 -18.21
CA PHE A 809 1.24 -10.32 -17.84
C PHE A 809 2.29 -10.21 -18.95
N ASP A 810 1.86 -10.14 -20.21
CA ASP A 810 2.74 -9.85 -21.33
C ASP A 810 2.90 -8.33 -21.61
N ASN A 811 2.13 -7.50 -20.89
CA ASN A 811 2.12 -6.04 -20.92
C ASN A 811 1.76 -5.47 -22.31
N ASN A 812 0.90 -6.15 -23.05
CA ASN A 812 0.44 -5.71 -24.36
C ASN A 812 -0.75 -4.71 -24.27
N GLY A 813 -1.31 -4.48 -23.07
CA GLY A 813 -2.42 -3.57 -22.81
C GLY A 813 -3.81 -4.19 -23.00
N VAL A 814 -3.90 -5.50 -23.25
CA VAL A 814 -5.12 -6.26 -23.52
C VAL A 814 -5.09 -7.53 -22.67
N ILE A 815 -6.04 -7.69 -21.76
CA ILE A 815 -6.14 -8.88 -20.91
C ILE A 815 -6.78 -10.02 -21.72
N ASP A 816 -5.98 -10.96 -22.19
CA ASP A 816 -6.42 -12.08 -23.01
C ASP A 816 -5.65 -13.39 -22.77
N ALA A 817 -5.89 -14.41 -23.60
CA ALA A 817 -5.30 -15.72 -23.38
C ALA A 817 -3.76 -15.70 -23.39
N ASP A 818 -3.13 -14.72 -24.05
CA ASP A 818 -1.68 -14.62 -24.13
C ASP A 818 -1.08 -14.23 -22.78
N ASP A 819 -1.75 -13.40 -21.98
CA ASP A 819 -1.36 -13.15 -20.58
C ASP A 819 -1.45 -14.40 -19.72
N PHE A 820 -2.50 -15.19 -19.94
CA PHE A 820 -2.70 -16.44 -19.21
C PHE A 820 -1.57 -17.42 -19.49
N PHE A 821 -1.10 -17.49 -20.75
CA PHE A 821 0.04 -18.32 -21.12
C PHE A 821 1.38 -17.73 -20.66
N ALA A 822 1.54 -16.40 -20.69
CA ALA A 822 2.73 -15.72 -20.18
C ALA A 822 2.90 -15.96 -18.67
N PHE A 823 1.80 -15.85 -17.91
CA PHE A 823 1.76 -16.19 -16.50
C PHE A 823 2.08 -17.67 -16.27
N LEU A 824 1.42 -18.59 -16.98
CA LEU A 824 1.68 -20.04 -16.86
C LEU A 824 3.14 -20.42 -17.16
N THR A 825 3.76 -19.73 -18.12
CA THR A 825 5.17 -19.93 -18.48
C THR A 825 6.07 -19.48 -17.35
N ALA A 826 5.88 -18.25 -16.84
CA ALA A 826 6.63 -17.74 -15.69
C ALA A 826 6.39 -18.58 -14.41
N PHE A 827 5.18 -19.07 -14.21
CA PHE A 827 4.80 -19.93 -13.09
C PHE A 827 5.46 -21.31 -13.16
N ALA A 828 5.57 -21.87 -14.37
CA ALA A 828 6.22 -23.16 -14.61
C ALA A 828 7.75 -23.06 -14.53
N ASP A 829 8.32 -21.94 -14.94
CA ASP A 829 9.76 -21.67 -14.90
C ASP A 829 10.28 -21.38 -13.48
N GLY A 830 9.40 -20.91 -12.58
CA GLY A 830 9.73 -20.62 -11.18
C GLY A 830 10.55 -19.35 -10.99
N CYS A 831 11.14 -19.20 -9.79
CA CYS A 831 12.24 -18.27 -9.51
C CYS A 831 13.58 -19.03 -9.64
#